data_AF-A0A2V2WQS8-F1
#
_entry.id   AF-A0A2V2WQS8-F1
#
_cell.length_a   1.000
_cell.length_b   1.000
_cell.length_c   1.000
_cell.angle_alpha   90.00
_cell.angle_beta   90.00
_cell.angle_gamma   90.00
#
_symmetry.space_group_name_H-M   'P 1'
#
loop_
_entity.id
_entity.type
_entity.pdbx_description
1 polymer ?
#
loop_
_entity_poly.entity_id
_entity_poly.type
_entity_poly.pdbx_seq_one_letter_code
_entity_poly.pdbx_strand_id
1 'polypeptide(L)'
;MPGNQASAVPQGDRQRRARPESEDVTDQPAATQIRVEEARRPQWTISSTVEDILLEGSTNRTEMKLNDFLRSNLGEEWVVERNGNVTMGNFVQNPETFIKKKGLLNTIKASPSYRELEERRILLEAIYKLNHEGVLSLEQWRDYEGKDTVTPLARRKLNRVLTQLLRAERLEAEERAVREEQVGFTLTTTIRDVLFRGRVRVMDMKLNDFLMMELEGRGILRANRNVLLRVFISDPTSHIRDAGVLNEIQTTGAYLRMEGTVREEMGLEEVVRSLSENGVFSLEEWRDYEGKDTVTPLARRKLNRVLTQLLREERREAEERAVRGHVGFTLTTTIRDVLFRGRVRVMDMKLNDFLMMELEGRGILRANRNVLLRVFISDPTSHIRDAGVLNEIQTTGAYLRMEGTVREEMGLEEVARSLCENGVFSLEEWRDYEGKDTVTPLARRKLNRVLTQLLREERREAEERAVRGHVGFTLTTTIRDVLFRGRVRVMDMKLNDFLMMELEGRGILRANRNVLLRVFISDPTSYIRDAGVLGEIQTTDAYLRMEGTVREEMGLEEVARSLCENGVFSLEEWRDYEGKDTVTPLARGKLNRVLTQLLREESREAEERAVRGHVGFTLTTTIRDVLFRGRVRVMDMKLNDFLMMELEGRGILRANRNVLLRVFISDPTSYIRDAGVLGEIQTTGAYLRMEGTVREEMGLEEVVRRLSENGVNSLAAWSLAAEEVKACVRDDTKISLNAALEEVRNPTTSSAPIYLEGEYESVYNARWHHVVEVPDGGGTVMEVEEGKPEQSWTYKAAGRTFEKDDGAQQSGAERLRLMVLTSDKGWPYSWKWKEKESIHDCYVNCEVERVWQIVKKDLSEFLSPDDEPGFVPGRRVLIGTPGIGKSMAAGSYLLYQLLHYDAEQLPMVAYFIADRTFLFDKTTRVASVYKGDDSIFRIVSSFSGRGVKGYVIYDVAVKGKQPQIALPCEGWGMILLTSPNIKNFEWWASRRYAARIVINCPEESDVRAICAWMKHNRSQQEQAKYWKEVKEQMEKVGPILRFILNKTAYNDRFSEGEICRE
;
A
#
# COMPACT_ATOMS: atom_id res chain seq x y z
N MET A 1 -2.10 -1.58 62.92
CA MET A 1 -2.17 -0.10 62.94
C MET A 1 -2.76 0.35 61.61
N PRO A 2 -4.08 0.54 61.60
CA PRO A 2 -4.89 0.97 60.46
C PRO A 2 -5.22 2.47 60.57
N GLY A 3 -5.76 3.03 59.48
CA GLY A 3 -6.41 4.34 59.41
C GLY A 3 -7.14 4.40 58.07
N ASN A 4 -8.29 3.74 57.86
CA ASN A 4 -9.55 3.89 58.62
C ASN A 4 -9.97 5.36 58.52
N GLN A 5 -11.02 5.72 57.80
CA GLN A 5 -12.43 5.53 58.20
C GLN A 5 -13.28 6.23 57.12
N ALA A 6 -14.55 5.96 56.84
CA ALA A 6 -15.66 5.24 57.48
C ALA A 6 -16.91 5.70 56.68
N SER A 7 -18.11 5.15 56.71
CA SER A 7 -18.76 4.00 57.37
C SER A 7 -20.22 4.12 56.91
N ALA A 8 -20.76 3.09 56.28
CA ALA A 8 -21.77 2.18 56.83
C ALA A 8 -23.19 2.78 57.03
N VAL A 9 -24.15 2.32 56.21
CA VAL A 9 -25.21 1.29 56.51
C VAL A 9 -25.45 1.12 58.04
N PRO A 10 -26.68 0.90 58.59
CA PRO A 10 -27.56 -0.18 58.13
C PRO A 10 -29.07 -0.22 58.50
N GLN A 11 -29.73 -1.24 57.92
CA GLN A 11 -30.73 -2.14 58.53
C GLN A 11 -32.18 -1.70 58.84
N GLY A 12 -33.09 -2.66 58.60
CA GLY A 12 -34.48 -2.70 59.04
C GLY A 12 -35.41 -3.17 57.91
N ASP A 13 -35.43 -4.43 57.46
CA ASP A 13 -35.86 -5.68 58.10
C ASP A 13 -37.39 -5.96 58.02
N ARG A 14 -37.74 -7.20 57.62
CA ARG A 14 -39.04 -7.93 57.68
C ARG A 14 -40.16 -7.70 56.64
N GLN A 15 -40.40 -8.68 55.74
CA GLN A 15 -41.41 -9.77 55.92
C GLN A 15 -41.50 -10.77 54.73
N ARG A 16 -42.06 -11.94 55.05
CA ARG A 16 -42.16 -13.25 54.36
C ARG A 16 -43.18 -13.39 53.19
N ARG A 17 -42.96 -14.48 52.41
CA ARG A 17 -43.89 -15.44 51.71
C ARG A 17 -44.39 -15.15 50.27
N ALA A 18 -43.92 -15.95 49.28
CA ALA A 18 -44.68 -16.84 48.33
C ALA A 18 -43.95 -17.11 46.97
N ARG A 19 -44.25 -18.27 46.37
CA ARG A 19 -43.98 -18.86 45.01
C ARG A 19 -44.67 -18.10 43.84
N PRO A 20 -44.58 -18.49 42.53
CA PRO A 20 -43.57 -19.27 41.76
C PRO A 20 -43.25 -18.72 40.32
N GLU A 21 -42.25 -19.35 39.67
CA GLU A 21 -42.08 -19.86 38.28
C GLU A 21 -42.69 -19.25 37.00
N SER A 22 -41.86 -19.34 35.93
CA SER A 22 -42.15 -19.53 34.49
C SER A 22 -42.72 -18.34 33.70
N GLU A 23 -42.54 -18.16 32.40
CA GLU A 23 -41.68 -18.64 31.31
C GLU A 23 -42.02 -17.69 30.13
N ASP A 24 -41.00 -17.28 29.38
CA ASP A 24 -40.95 -17.25 27.90
C ASP A 24 -41.93 -16.42 27.00
N VAL A 25 -41.30 -15.93 25.92
CA VAL A 25 -41.77 -15.54 24.56
C VAL A 25 -42.64 -14.29 24.28
N THR A 26 -42.08 -13.45 23.38
CA THR A 26 -42.70 -12.58 22.34
C THR A 26 -43.66 -11.48 22.75
N ASP A 27 -43.22 -10.22 22.62
CA ASP A 27 -43.72 -9.36 21.54
C ASP A 27 -42.74 -8.20 21.26
N GLN A 28 -42.46 -7.99 19.97
CA GLN A 28 -41.60 -6.92 19.45
C GLN A 28 -42.07 -5.54 19.93
N PRO A 29 -41.17 -4.59 20.26
CA PRO A 29 -41.58 -3.20 20.35
C PRO A 29 -41.92 -2.70 18.95
N ALA A 30 -43.10 -2.10 18.83
CA ALA A 30 -43.70 -1.51 17.64
C ALA A 30 -42.93 -0.30 17.06
N ALA A 31 -41.61 -0.41 16.89
CA ALA A 31 -40.74 0.61 16.31
C ALA A 31 -40.56 0.46 14.79
N THR A 32 -41.09 -0.61 14.18
CA THR A 32 -40.89 -0.91 12.75
C THR A 32 -42.11 -0.58 11.87
N GLN A 33 -43.28 -0.28 12.44
CA GLN A 33 -44.45 0.15 11.65
C GLN A 33 -44.52 1.66 11.39
N ILE A 34 -43.74 2.49 12.10
CA ILE A 34 -43.73 3.95 11.89
C ILE A 34 -43.00 4.34 10.58
N ARG A 35 -42.07 3.51 10.09
CA ARG A 35 -41.24 3.84 8.91
C ARG A 35 -41.86 3.50 7.55
N VAL A 36 -42.97 2.77 7.49
CA VAL A 36 -43.65 2.42 6.22
C VAL A 36 -44.89 3.30 5.95
N GLU A 37 -45.42 4.00 6.96
CA GLU A 37 -46.51 4.97 6.80
C GLU A 37 -46.04 6.42 6.53
N GLU A 38 -44.76 6.73 6.67
CA GLU A 38 -44.22 8.06 6.32
C GLU A 38 -44.12 8.30 4.80
N ALA A 39 -44.24 7.27 3.97
CA ALA A 39 -44.15 7.37 2.52
C ALA A 39 -45.43 7.91 1.83
N ARG A 40 -46.48 8.32 2.57
CA ARG A 40 -47.76 8.79 2.02
C ARG A 40 -48.34 10.06 2.69
N ARG A 41 -47.54 10.88 3.38
CA ARG A 41 -48.03 12.20 3.84
C ARG A 41 -47.89 13.26 2.74
N PRO A 42 -48.89 14.11 2.50
CA PRO A 42 -48.74 15.26 1.60
C PRO A 42 -47.61 16.18 2.10
N GLN A 43 -46.66 16.51 1.24
CA GLN A 43 -45.61 17.49 1.53
C GLN A 43 -46.21 18.89 1.43
N TRP A 44 -46.65 19.44 2.57
CA TRP A 44 -47.16 20.81 2.65
C TRP A 44 -46.04 21.83 2.33
N THR A 45 -46.43 22.96 1.76
CA THR A 45 -45.58 24.11 1.44
C THR A 45 -46.22 25.38 1.99
N ILE A 46 -45.48 26.50 2.03
CA ILE A 46 -46.04 27.78 2.51
C ILE A 46 -47.24 28.26 1.68
N SER A 47 -47.33 27.84 0.42
CA SER A 47 -48.42 28.14 -0.51
C SER A 47 -49.59 27.17 -0.44
N SER A 48 -49.51 26.13 0.40
CA SER A 48 -50.58 25.15 0.56
C SER A 48 -51.85 25.79 1.09
N THR A 49 -53.00 25.30 0.63
CA THR A 49 -54.30 25.87 1.00
C THR A 49 -54.67 25.50 2.43
N VAL A 50 -55.37 26.41 3.10
CA VAL A 50 -55.90 26.17 4.45
C VAL A 50 -56.91 25.02 4.45
N GLU A 51 -57.70 24.90 3.38
CA GLU A 51 -58.70 23.84 3.21
C GLU A 51 -58.05 22.45 3.19
N ASP A 52 -57.01 22.26 2.37
CA ASP A 52 -56.33 20.97 2.24
C ASP A 52 -55.67 20.54 3.57
N ILE A 53 -55.05 21.48 4.28
CA ILE A 53 -54.39 21.23 5.57
C ILE A 53 -55.41 20.88 6.66
N LEU A 54 -56.51 21.63 6.75
CA LEU A 54 -57.53 21.39 7.78
C LEU A 54 -58.26 20.06 7.55
N LEU A 55 -58.55 19.73 6.29
CA LEU A 55 -59.26 18.51 5.90
C LEU A 55 -58.35 17.28 5.76
N GLU A 56 -57.04 17.41 5.99
CA GLU A 56 -56.09 16.29 5.96
C GLU A 56 -56.56 15.12 6.85
N GLY A 57 -56.64 13.92 6.26
CA GLY A 57 -57.06 12.69 6.93
C GLY A 57 -58.57 12.54 7.16
N SER A 58 -59.40 13.49 6.71
CA SER A 58 -60.85 13.44 6.92
C SER A 58 -61.58 12.71 5.79
N THR A 59 -62.35 11.66 6.11
CA THR A 59 -63.21 10.98 5.12
C THR A 59 -64.49 11.76 4.85
N ASN A 60 -64.84 11.96 3.58
CA ASN A 60 -66.07 12.65 3.20
C ASN A 60 -67.27 11.69 3.35
N ARG A 61 -67.89 11.67 4.53
CA ARG A 61 -69.08 10.87 4.84
C ARG A 61 -70.34 11.72 5.05
N THR A 62 -70.34 12.98 4.61
CA THR A 62 -71.47 13.90 4.81
C THR A 62 -72.75 13.45 4.09
N GLU A 63 -72.61 12.77 2.94
CA GLU A 63 -73.73 12.22 2.16
C GLU A 63 -74.24 10.87 2.67
N MET A 64 -73.49 10.19 3.55
CA MET A 64 -73.92 8.93 4.17
C MET A 64 -75.23 9.14 4.92
N LYS A 65 -76.20 8.23 4.76
CA LYS A 65 -77.45 8.30 5.51
C LYS A 65 -77.26 7.87 6.96
N LEU A 66 -78.06 8.45 7.86
CA LEU A 66 -78.02 8.15 9.29
C LEU A 66 -78.21 6.65 9.56
N ASN A 67 -79.12 5.98 8.85
CA ASN A 67 -79.30 4.53 9.00
C ASN A 67 -78.11 3.71 8.50
N ASP A 68 -77.44 4.16 7.44
CA ASP A 68 -76.22 3.48 6.94
C ASP A 68 -75.09 3.61 7.97
N PHE A 69 -74.97 4.79 8.60
CA PHE A 69 -74.03 5.05 9.69
C PHE A 69 -74.33 4.22 10.96
N LEU A 70 -75.60 4.09 11.34
CA LEU A 70 -76.02 3.30 12.51
C LEU A 70 -75.78 1.81 12.27
N ARG A 71 -76.08 1.30 11.07
CA ARG A 71 -75.78 -0.09 10.69
C ARG A 71 -74.28 -0.38 10.72
N SER A 72 -73.45 0.53 10.20
CA SER A 72 -72.00 0.31 10.14
C SER A 72 -71.28 0.43 11.48
N ASN A 73 -71.83 1.17 12.46
CA ASN A 73 -71.15 1.45 13.73
C ASN A 73 -71.83 0.86 14.99
N LEU A 74 -73.15 0.63 14.96
CA LEU A 74 -73.95 0.20 16.12
C LEU A 74 -74.78 -1.07 15.86
N GLY A 75 -74.88 -1.54 14.61
CA GLY A 75 -75.62 -2.76 14.22
C GLY A 75 -77.07 -2.50 13.76
N GLU A 76 -77.74 -3.53 13.20
CA GLU A 76 -79.06 -3.41 12.56
C GLU A 76 -80.21 -3.05 13.52
N GLU A 77 -80.00 -3.18 14.84
CA GLU A 77 -81.03 -2.99 15.88
C GLU A 77 -81.42 -1.52 16.12
N TRP A 78 -80.62 -0.57 15.61
CA TRP A 78 -80.74 0.86 15.94
C TRP A 78 -81.24 1.76 14.80
N VAL A 79 -81.72 1.18 13.69
CA VAL A 79 -82.22 1.88 12.50
C VAL A 79 -83.47 2.72 12.83
N VAL A 80 -83.48 4.00 12.44
CA VAL A 80 -84.62 4.92 12.63
C VAL A 80 -85.61 4.91 11.45
N GLU A 81 -86.87 5.27 11.70
CA GLU A 81 -87.95 5.32 10.69
C GLU A 81 -87.60 6.20 9.49
N ARG A 82 -88.25 5.97 8.33
CA ARG A 82 -87.94 6.60 7.02
C ARG A 82 -87.81 8.13 7.07
N ASN A 83 -88.60 8.80 7.92
CA ASN A 83 -88.58 10.26 8.08
C ASN A 83 -87.41 10.78 8.94
N GLY A 84 -86.73 9.92 9.70
CA GLY A 84 -85.54 10.22 10.49
C GLY A 84 -84.22 9.90 9.77
N ASN A 85 -84.27 9.26 8.60
CA ASN A 85 -83.09 8.84 7.84
C ASN A 85 -82.47 9.99 7.01
N VAL A 86 -81.96 11.00 7.70
CA VAL A 86 -81.28 12.16 7.10
C VAL A 86 -79.83 11.86 6.72
N THR A 87 -79.20 12.76 5.98
CA THR A 87 -77.74 12.69 5.77
C THR A 87 -77.01 12.95 7.08
N MET A 88 -75.86 12.32 7.27
CA MET A 88 -75.02 12.54 8.45
C MET A 88 -74.61 14.01 8.59
N GLY A 89 -74.44 14.74 7.48
CA GLY A 89 -74.22 16.19 7.52
C GLY A 89 -75.35 16.97 8.21
N ASN A 90 -76.62 16.66 7.90
CA ASN A 90 -77.78 17.31 8.54
C ASN A 90 -77.98 16.82 9.98
N PHE A 91 -77.69 15.55 10.24
CA PHE A 91 -77.80 14.97 11.57
C PHE A 91 -76.84 15.62 12.57
N VAL A 92 -75.55 15.77 12.20
CA VAL A 92 -74.51 16.32 13.08
C VAL A 92 -74.78 17.78 13.46
N GLN A 93 -75.47 18.55 12.61
CA GLN A 93 -75.85 19.93 12.92
C GLN A 93 -76.86 20.03 14.08
N ASN A 94 -77.83 19.12 14.16
CA ASN A 94 -78.90 19.16 15.15
C ASN A 94 -79.40 17.74 15.50
N PRO A 95 -78.58 16.90 16.14
CA PRO A 95 -78.87 15.47 16.26
C PRO A 95 -80.06 15.17 17.20
N GLU A 96 -80.38 16.12 18.08
CA GLU A 96 -81.51 16.08 19.02
C GLU A 96 -82.88 16.20 18.33
N THR A 97 -82.91 16.76 17.12
CA THR A 97 -84.14 16.87 16.31
C THR A 97 -84.53 15.55 15.65
N PHE A 98 -83.55 14.68 15.39
CA PHE A 98 -83.73 13.41 14.69
C PHE A 98 -83.75 12.20 15.63
N ILE A 99 -83.03 12.24 16.76
CA ILE A 99 -83.03 11.17 17.77
C ILE A 99 -83.41 11.75 19.14
N LYS A 100 -84.63 11.43 19.60
CA LYS A 100 -85.18 11.87 20.90
C LYS A 100 -84.67 11.02 22.09
N LYS A 101 -84.21 9.79 21.85
CA LYS A 101 -83.75 8.87 22.90
C LYS A 101 -82.35 9.25 23.37
N LYS A 102 -82.26 9.95 24.50
CA LYS A 102 -81.00 10.47 25.08
C LYS A 102 -79.90 9.40 25.22
N GLY A 103 -80.25 8.16 25.59
CA GLY A 103 -79.28 7.06 25.73
C GLY A 103 -78.58 6.70 24.41
N LEU A 104 -79.36 6.52 23.33
CA LEU A 104 -78.83 6.23 21.99
C LEU A 104 -78.03 7.40 21.43
N LEU A 105 -78.52 8.63 21.62
CA LEU A 105 -77.83 9.84 21.19
C LEU A 105 -76.45 9.98 21.84
N ASN A 106 -76.33 9.66 23.14
CA ASN A 106 -75.05 9.68 23.85
C ASN A 106 -74.09 8.61 23.32
N THR A 107 -74.59 7.40 23.01
CA THR A 107 -73.79 6.33 22.38
C THR A 107 -73.29 6.74 20.99
N ILE A 108 -74.14 7.39 20.19
CA ILE A 108 -73.76 7.92 18.87
C ILE A 108 -72.71 9.04 19.02
N LYS A 109 -72.95 10.04 19.88
CA LYS A 109 -72.00 11.13 20.15
C LYS A 109 -70.66 10.64 20.71
N ALA A 110 -70.64 9.50 21.39
CA ALA A 110 -69.42 8.87 21.89
C ALA A 110 -68.66 8.05 20.84
N SER A 111 -69.29 7.70 19.71
CA SER A 111 -68.66 6.87 18.68
C SER A 111 -67.52 7.60 17.95
N PRO A 112 -66.41 6.91 17.62
CA PRO A 112 -65.29 7.51 16.89
C PRO A 112 -65.70 8.15 15.56
N SER A 113 -66.53 7.47 14.76
CA SER A 113 -66.97 7.99 13.47
C SER A 113 -67.93 9.18 13.54
N TYR A 114 -68.68 9.35 14.64
CA TYR A 114 -69.46 10.58 14.86
C TYR A 114 -68.55 11.74 15.26
N ARG A 115 -67.54 11.49 16.10
CA ARG A 115 -66.54 12.50 16.48
C ARG A 115 -65.75 13.00 15.27
N GLU A 116 -65.37 12.11 14.35
CA GLU A 116 -64.71 12.49 13.08
C GLU A 116 -65.58 13.42 12.22
N LEU A 117 -66.90 13.18 12.16
CA LEU A 117 -67.85 14.02 11.44
C LEU A 117 -68.08 15.38 12.12
N GLU A 118 -68.15 15.41 13.45
CA GLU A 118 -68.24 16.63 14.25
C GLU A 118 -66.97 17.48 14.10
N GLU A 119 -65.79 16.86 14.17
CA GLU A 119 -64.51 17.51 13.91
C GLU A 119 -64.45 18.08 12.49
N ARG A 120 -64.86 17.33 11.46
CA ARG A 120 -64.96 17.82 10.08
C ARG A 120 -65.90 19.01 9.96
N ARG A 121 -67.05 19.02 10.65
CA ARG A 121 -67.99 20.16 10.67
C ARG A 121 -67.32 21.41 11.25
N ILE A 122 -66.65 21.27 12.40
CA ILE A 122 -65.92 22.36 13.07
C ILE A 122 -64.81 22.94 12.16
N LEU A 123 -64.12 22.07 11.42
CA LEU A 123 -63.06 22.47 10.49
C LEU A 123 -63.62 23.18 9.24
N LEU A 124 -64.73 22.71 8.67
CA LEU A 124 -65.40 23.37 7.54
C LEU A 124 -65.93 24.76 7.92
N GLU A 125 -66.52 24.90 9.11
CA GLU A 125 -66.97 26.21 9.63
C GLU A 125 -65.79 27.18 9.78
N ALA A 126 -64.64 26.68 10.26
CA ALA A 126 -63.40 27.46 10.32
C ALA A 126 -62.88 27.84 8.92
N ILE A 127 -62.96 26.95 7.92
CA ILE A 127 -62.59 27.23 6.53
C ILE A 127 -63.46 28.34 5.94
N TYR A 128 -64.79 28.24 6.08
CA TYR A 128 -65.72 29.27 5.59
C TYR A 128 -65.38 30.63 6.21
N LYS A 129 -65.16 30.67 7.52
CA LYS A 129 -64.75 31.90 8.21
C LYS A 129 -63.42 32.45 7.69
N LEU A 130 -62.39 31.62 7.57
CA LEU A 130 -61.07 32.03 7.10
C LEU A 130 -61.12 32.54 5.65
N ASN A 131 -61.89 31.89 4.78
CA ASN A 131 -62.11 32.33 3.41
C ASN A 131 -62.81 33.69 3.34
N HIS A 132 -63.82 33.94 4.19
CA HIS A 132 -64.48 35.23 4.29
C HIS A 132 -63.55 36.34 4.80
N GLU A 133 -62.56 35.99 5.62
CA GLU A 133 -61.54 36.90 6.12
C GLU A 133 -60.30 36.97 5.20
N GLY A 134 -60.33 36.31 4.04
CA GLY A 134 -59.29 36.37 3.00
C GLY A 134 -58.06 35.48 3.23
N VAL A 135 -58.14 34.51 4.15
CA VAL A 135 -57.05 33.60 4.50
C VAL A 135 -57.24 32.25 3.79
N LEU A 136 -56.67 32.13 2.60
CA LEU A 136 -56.81 30.95 1.73
C LEU A 136 -55.59 30.02 1.78
N SER A 137 -54.42 30.55 2.15
CA SER A 137 -53.14 29.84 2.15
C SER A 137 -52.44 29.89 3.51
N LEU A 138 -51.49 28.98 3.71
CA LEU A 138 -50.68 28.93 4.93
C LEU A 138 -49.78 30.16 5.09
N GLU A 139 -49.34 30.77 3.99
CA GLU A 139 -48.64 32.06 4.00
C GLU A 139 -49.54 33.19 4.54
N GLN A 140 -50.80 33.25 4.12
CA GLN A 140 -51.73 34.24 4.66
C GLN A 140 -52.06 33.95 6.13
N TRP A 141 -52.14 32.67 6.51
CA TRP A 141 -52.31 32.27 7.90
C TRP A 141 -51.13 32.71 8.78
N ARG A 142 -49.89 32.70 8.26
CA ARG A 142 -48.70 33.17 8.99
C ARG A 142 -48.88 34.58 9.54
N ASP A 143 -49.37 35.49 8.70
CA ASP A 143 -49.52 36.90 9.01
C ASP A 143 -50.94 37.28 9.51
N TYR A 144 -51.86 36.31 9.60
CA TYR A 144 -53.23 36.52 10.05
C TYR A 144 -53.33 36.80 11.56
N GLU A 145 -54.14 37.78 11.92
CA GLU A 145 -54.21 38.38 13.26
C GLU A 145 -55.39 37.84 14.07
N GLY A 146 -56.44 37.34 13.40
CA GLY A 146 -57.67 36.83 14.03
C GLY A 146 -57.54 35.40 14.57
N LYS A 147 -56.32 34.93 14.85
CA LYS A 147 -56.03 33.53 15.20
C LYS A 147 -56.76 33.06 16.46
N ASP A 148 -57.03 33.94 17.42
CA ASP A 148 -57.78 33.62 18.64
C ASP A 148 -59.29 33.47 18.41
N THR A 149 -59.79 33.96 17.29
CA THR A 149 -61.20 33.85 16.91
C THR A 149 -61.51 32.55 16.15
N VAL A 150 -60.48 31.80 15.76
CA VAL A 150 -60.58 30.51 15.07
C VAL A 150 -60.65 29.39 16.09
N THR A 151 -61.40 28.33 15.78
CA THR A 151 -61.57 27.21 16.69
C THR A 151 -60.21 26.60 17.07
N PRO A 152 -59.99 26.23 18.37
CA PRO A 152 -58.70 25.73 18.83
C PRO A 152 -58.18 24.53 18.03
N LEU A 153 -59.09 23.69 17.52
CA LEU A 153 -58.76 22.53 16.69
C LEU A 153 -58.14 22.95 15.34
N ALA A 154 -58.77 23.88 14.63
CA ALA A 154 -58.27 24.38 13.34
C ALA A 154 -56.95 25.13 13.51
N ARG A 155 -56.86 25.99 14.54
CA ARG A 155 -55.65 26.73 14.88
C ARG A 155 -54.47 25.80 15.19
N ARG A 156 -54.67 24.75 15.99
CA ARG A 156 -53.62 23.77 16.30
C ARG A 156 -53.11 23.05 15.05
N LYS A 157 -54.02 22.65 14.14
CA LYS A 157 -53.63 22.00 12.88
C LYS A 157 -52.77 22.91 12.00
N LEU A 158 -53.23 24.15 11.75
CA LEU A 158 -52.50 25.10 10.90
C LEU A 158 -51.18 25.54 11.51
N ASN A 159 -51.15 25.84 12.82
CA ASN A 159 -49.92 26.21 13.52
C ASN A 159 -48.91 25.07 13.52
N ARG A 160 -49.35 23.82 13.71
CA ARG A 160 -48.45 22.65 13.66
C ARG A 160 -47.74 22.54 12.31
N VAL A 161 -48.48 22.64 11.21
CA VAL A 161 -47.89 22.57 9.86
C VAL A 161 -46.97 23.75 9.60
N LEU A 162 -47.38 24.98 9.94
CA LEU A 162 -46.55 26.17 9.76
C LEU A 162 -45.26 26.12 10.60
N THR A 163 -45.33 25.70 11.87
CA THR A 163 -44.14 25.54 12.72
C THR A 163 -43.20 24.45 12.18
N GLN A 164 -43.73 23.36 11.62
CA GLN A 164 -42.91 22.33 10.98
C GLN A 164 -42.16 22.87 9.76
N LEU A 165 -42.83 23.64 8.91
CA LEU A 165 -42.20 24.23 7.72
C LEU A 165 -41.14 25.28 8.07
N LEU A 166 -41.43 26.19 9.01
CA LEU A 166 -40.47 27.20 9.46
C LEU A 166 -39.24 26.56 10.12
N ARG A 167 -39.42 25.48 10.89
CA ARG A 167 -38.30 24.72 11.48
C ARG A 167 -37.49 23.97 10.42
N ALA A 168 -38.14 23.41 9.40
CA ALA A 168 -37.46 22.76 8.28
C ALA A 168 -36.63 23.77 7.48
N GLU A 169 -37.19 24.93 7.13
CA GLU A 169 -36.48 26.02 6.43
C GLU A 169 -35.25 26.48 7.23
N ARG A 170 -35.40 26.62 8.54
CA ARG A 170 -34.28 26.96 9.44
C ARG A 170 -33.21 25.88 9.47
N LEU A 171 -33.57 24.60 9.60
CA LEU A 171 -32.63 23.48 9.58
C LEU A 171 -31.88 23.42 8.25
N GLU A 172 -32.55 23.64 7.12
CA GLU A 172 -31.90 23.71 5.81
C GLU A 172 -30.92 24.88 5.68
N ALA A 173 -31.25 26.04 6.26
CA ALA A 173 -30.35 27.19 6.31
C ALA A 173 -29.15 26.92 7.23
N GLU A 174 -29.35 26.25 8.36
CA GLU A 174 -28.29 25.81 9.27
C GLU A 174 -27.37 24.79 8.59
N GLU A 175 -27.93 23.80 7.88
CA GLU A 175 -27.15 22.84 7.09
C GLU A 175 -26.37 23.51 5.95
N ARG A 176 -26.97 24.50 5.26
CA ARG A 176 -26.25 25.29 4.25
C ARG A 176 -25.07 26.04 4.87
N ALA A 177 -25.27 26.68 6.02
CA ALA A 177 -24.21 27.36 6.75
C ALA A 177 -23.10 26.39 7.22
N VAL A 178 -23.44 25.16 7.62
CA VAL A 178 -22.47 24.10 7.96
C VAL A 178 -21.71 23.61 6.73
N ARG A 179 -22.35 23.48 5.56
CA ARG A 179 -21.65 23.13 4.31
C ARG A 179 -20.66 24.23 3.91
N GLU A 180 -21.00 25.50 4.11
CA GLU A 180 -20.09 26.63 3.89
C GLU A 180 -18.89 26.65 4.85
N GLU A 181 -18.99 26.00 6.01
CA GLU A 181 -17.88 25.82 6.96
C GLU A 181 -16.75 24.95 6.38
N GLN A 182 -17.06 24.05 5.43
CA GLN A 182 -16.07 23.14 4.83
C GLN A 182 -15.11 23.85 3.87
N VAL A 183 -15.43 25.06 3.41
CA VAL A 183 -14.53 25.87 2.58
C VAL A 183 -13.56 26.61 3.51
N GLY A 184 -12.27 26.25 3.47
CA GLY A 184 -11.24 26.90 4.28
C GLY A 184 -11.22 28.43 4.13
N PHE A 185 -10.76 29.14 5.17
CA PHE A 185 -10.50 30.57 5.07
C PHE A 185 -9.30 30.84 4.17
N THR A 186 -9.26 32.03 3.57
CA THR A 186 -8.13 32.59 2.84
C THR A 186 -7.83 33.99 3.36
N LEU A 187 -6.66 34.55 3.06
CA LEU A 187 -6.34 35.94 3.43
C LEU A 187 -7.30 36.95 2.78
N THR A 188 -7.90 36.60 1.64
CA THR A 188 -8.91 37.40 0.95
C THR A 188 -10.32 37.28 1.53
N THR A 189 -10.54 36.39 2.52
CA THR A 189 -11.87 36.23 3.13
C THR A 189 -12.28 37.51 3.87
N THR A 190 -13.54 37.91 3.73
CA THR A 190 -14.03 39.15 4.31
C THR A 190 -14.18 39.06 5.82
N ILE A 191 -14.04 40.18 6.53
CA ILE A 191 -14.23 40.25 7.98
C ILE A 191 -15.64 39.80 8.39
N ARG A 192 -16.65 40.15 7.59
CA ARG A 192 -18.03 39.72 7.81
C ARG A 192 -18.14 38.20 7.77
N ASP A 193 -17.55 37.56 6.76
CA ASP A 193 -17.59 36.09 6.64
C ASP A 193 -16.90 35.43 7.83
N VAL A 194 -15.75 35.96 8.29
CA VAL A 194 -15.06 35.38 9.47
C VAL A 194 -15.89 35.50 10.75
N LEU A 195 -16.61 36.60 10.96
CA LEU A 195 -17.38 36.83 12.18
C LEU A 195 -18.69 36.03 12.23
N PHE A 196 -19.32 35.82 11.07
CA PHE A 196 -20.67 35.26 10.92
C PHE A 196 -20.74 33.86 10.26
N ARG A 197 -19.65 33.32 9.69
CA ARG A 197 -19.66 32.01 9.03
C ARG A 197 -20.14 30.88 9.94
N GLY A 198 -20.90 29.95 9.36
CA GLY A 198 -21.44 28.77 10.04
C GLY A 198 -22.66 29.06 10.92
N ARG A 199 -23.26 30.25 10.83
CA ARG A 199 -24.44 30.63 11.63
C ARG A 199 -25.52 31.26 10.76
N VAL A 200 -26.77 30.83 10.96
CA VAL A 200 -27.95 31.52 10.44
C VAL A 200 -28.17 32.77 11.28
N ARG A 201 -28.18 33.94 10.64
CA ARG A 201 -28.37 35.23 11.32
C ARG A 201 -29.77 35.33 11.89
N VAL A 202 -29.89 35.27 13.21
CA VAL A 202 -31.19 35.37 13.91
C VAL A 202 -31.78 36.77 13.73
N MET A 203 -30.93 37.80 13.66
CA MET A 203 -31.33 39.19 13.47
C MET A 203 -32.07 39.48 12.15
N ASP A 204 -31.94 38.59 11.15
CA ASP A 204 -32.63 38.63 9.85
C ASP A 204 -33.93 37.80 9.82
N MET A 205 -34.31 37.16 10.93
CA MET A 205 -35.59 36.49 11.04
C MET A 205 -36.72 37.51 11.17
N LYS A 206 -37.89 37.21 10.60
CA LYS A 206 -39.09 38.04 10.79
C LYS A 206 -39.72 37.80 12.17
N LEU A 207 -40.29 38.85 12.76
CA LEU A 207 -40.94 38.80 14.07
C LEU A 207 -42.05 37.74 14.11
N ASN A 208 -42.91 37.67 13.09
CA ASN A 208 -44.01 36.71 13.07
C ASN A 208 -43.50 35.25 12.99
N ASP A 209 -42.37 35.00 12.32
CA ASP A 209 -41.79 33.65 12.24
C ASP A 209 -41.29 33.20 13.61
N PHE A 210 -40.63 34.10 14.34
CA PHE A 210 -40.23 33.86 15.74
C PHE A 210 -41.44 33.59 16.64
N LEU A 211 -42.46 34.47 16.61
CA LEU A 211 -43.67 34.31 17.42
C LEU A 211 -44.41 33.00 17.08
N MET A 212 -44.44 32.59 15.81
CA MET A 212 -45.03 31.33 15.38
C MET A 212 -44.24 30.10 15.87
N MET A 213 -42.92 30.13 15.80
CA MET A 213 -42.06 28.99 16.16
C MET A 213 -41.94 28.77 17.67
N GLU A 214 -41.88 29.85 18.45
CA GLU A 214 -41.56 29.81 19.88
C GLU A 214 -42.78 30.10 20.78
N LEU A 215 -43.78 30.84 20.28
CA LEU A 215 -44.93 31.32 21.08
C LEU A 215 -46.30 30.94 20.50
N GLU A 216 -46.37 30.01 19.55
CA GLU A 216 -47.61 29.53 18.88
C GLU A 216 -48.43 30.64 18.19
N GLY A 217 -47.75 31.73 17.79
CA GLY A 217 -48.39 32.89 17.17
C GLY A 217 -49.03 33.87 18.15
N ARG A 218 -48.83 33.68 19.47
CA ARG A 218 -49.20 34.67 20.48
C ARG A 218 -48.42 35.96 20.23
N GLY A 219 -49.14 37.08 20.15
CA GLY A 219 -48.56 38.41 19.87
C GLY A 219 -48.70 38.89 18.42
N ILE A 220 -49.25 38.08 17.51
CA ILE A 220 -49.55 38.51 16.13
C ILE A 220 -50.88 39.27 16.13
N LEU A 221 -50.83 40.59 15.97
CA LEU A 221 -51.99 41.50 16.03
C LEU A 221 -51.98 42.51 14.88
N ARG A 222 -53.16 43.04 14.54
CA ARG A 222 -53.35 44.05 13.48
C ARG A 222 -52.54 45.31 13.58
N ALA A 223 -52.23 45.70 14.81
CA ALA A 223 -51.44 46.89 15.08
C ALA A 223 -49.92 46.63 14.94
N ASN A 224 -49.49 45.37 14.86
CA ASN A 224 -48.09 44.98 14.94
C ASN A 224 -47.48 44.84 13.54
N ARG A 225 -46.24 45.30 13.37
CA ARG A 225 -45.54 45.23 12.07
C ARG A 225 -44.62 44.02 12.04
N ASN A 226 -44.73 43.18 11.00
CA ASN A 226 -43.83 42.06 10.78
C ASN A 226 -42.46 42.53 10.26
N VAL A 227 -41.59 42.93 11.18
CA VAL A 227 -40.24 43.44 10.90
C VAL A 227 -39.18 42.38 11.21
N LEU A 228 -37.94 42.63 10.75
CA LEU A 228 -36.79 41.80 11.11
C LEU A 228 -36.45 41.99 12.59
N LEU A 229 -35.97 40.94 13.25
CA LEU A 229 -35.70 40.97 14.69
C LEU A 229 -34.70 42.07 15.09
N ARG A 230 -33.74 42.43 14.24
CA ARG A 230 -32.84 43.59 14.50
C ARG A 230 -33.60 44.90 14.70
N VAL A 231 -34.65 45.12 13.90
CA VAL A 231 -35.46 46.33 13.89
C VAL A 231 -36.37 46.31 15.11
N PHE A 232 -36.95 45.15 15.41
CA PHE A 232 -37.79 44.94 16.58
C PHE A 232 -37.03 45.17 17.91
N ILE A 233 -35.83 44.59 18.07
CA ILE A 233 -35.06 44.72 19.33
C ILE A 233 -34.57 46.15 19.58
N SER A 234 -34.37 46.95 18.52
CA SER A 234 -33.99 48.36 18.67
C SER A 234 -35.12 49.20 19.28
N ASP A 235 -36.37 48.89 18.97
CA ASP A 235 -37.53 49.62 19.49
C ASP A 235 -38.80 48.74 19.58
N PRO A 236 -38.90 47.84 20.58
CA PRO A 236 -40.00 46.86 20.64
C PRO A 236 -41.39 47.49 20.78
N THR A 237 -41.48 48.65 21.42
CA THR A 237 -42.74 49.34 21.76
C THR A 237 -43.39 50.01 20.54
N SER A 238 -42.63 50.35 19.51
CA SER A 238 -43.21 50.87 18.25
C SER A 238 -43.78 49.77 17.35
N HIS A 239 -43.35 48.52 17.57
CA HIS A 239 -43.72 47.36 16.76
C HIS A 239 -44.78 46.46 17.42
N ILE A 240 -44.83 46.40 18.75
CA ILE A 240 -45.93 45.82 19.52
C ILE A 240 -46.50 46.90 20.44
N ARG A 241 -47.63 47.48 20.03
CA ARG A 241 -48.24 48.65 20.72
C ARG A 241 -48.96 48.29 22.02
N ASP A 242 -49.38 47.03 22.15
CA ASP A 242 -50.01 46.54 23.37
C ASP A 242 -48.92 46.23 24.42
N ALA A 243 -48.85 47.08 25.45
CA ALA A 243 -47.85 46.96 26.51
C ALA A 243 -48.02 45.69 27.36
N GLY A 244 -49.24 45.17 27.51
CA GLY A 244 -49.49 43.93 28.24
C GLY A 244 -48.94 42.72 27.49
N VAL A 245 -49.27 42.63 26.19
CA VAL A 245 -48.80 41.56 25.31
C VAL A 245 -47.28 41.60 25.15
N LEU A 246 -46.68 42.79 24.99
CA LEU A 246 -45.23 42.94 24.91
C LEU A 246 -44.53 42.47 26.20
N ASN A 247 -45.06 42.86 27.36
CA ASN A 247 -44.49 42.45 28.65
C ASN A 247 -44.58 40.93 28.85
N GLU A 248 -45.70 40.30 28.47
CA GLU A 248 -45.83 38.84 28.48
C GLU A 248 -44.78 38.16 27.60
N ILE A 249 -44.59 38.63 26.37
CA ILE A 249 -43.56 38.10 25.44
C ILE A 249 -42.15 38.25 26.03
N GLN A 250 -41.83 39.43 26.58
CA GLN A 250 -40.51 39.74 27.15
C GLN A 250 -40.15 38.88 28.37
N THR A 251 -41.15 38.45 29.15
CA THR A 251 -40.92 37.55 30.30
C THR A 251 -40.61 36.10 29.89
N THR A 252 -40.76 35.74 28.61
CA THR A 252 -40.49 34.38 28.16
C THR A 252 -39.00 34.11 28.01
N GLY A 253 -38.55 32.92 28.42
CA GLY A 253 -37.15 32.50 28.24
C GLY A 253 -36.73 32.42 26.76
N ALA A 254 -37.68 32.22 25.84
CA ALA A 254 -37.41 32.23 24.40
C ALA A 254 -37.04 33.63 23.89
N TYR A 255 -37.77 34.67 24.33
CA TYR A 255 -37.44 36.06 24.00
C TYR A 255 -36.06 36.46 24.53
N LEU A 256 -35.74 36.15 25.79
CA LEU A 256 -34.44 36.53 26.39
C LEU A 256 -33.25 35.91 25.65
N ARG A 257 -33.36 34.64 25.22
CA ARG A 257 -32.31 33.99 24.41
C ARG A 257 -32.18 34.61 23.02
N MET A 258 -33.32 34.90 22.37
CA MET A 258 -33.34 35.55 21.07
C MET A 258 -32.75 36.97 21.16
N GLU A 259 -33.17 37.78 22.13
CA GLU A 259 -32.67 39.14 22.31
C GLU A 259 -31.16 39.16 22.56
N GLY A 260 -30.66 38.27 23.43
CA GLY A 260 -29.21 38.15 23.66
C GLY A 260 -28.43 37.85 22.38
N THR A 261 -28.95 36.92 21.56
CA THR A 261 -28.33 36.54 20.28
C THR A 261 -28.37 37.68 19.27
N VAL A 262 -29.52 38.34 19.11
CA VAL A 262 -29.69 39.47 18.17
C VAL A 262 -28.81 40.65 18.58
N ARG A 263 -28.69 40.95 19.88
CA ARG A 263 -27.79 42.00 20.37
C ARG A 263 -26.31 41.68 20.13
N GLU A 264 -25.90 40.42 20.31
CA GLU A 264 -24.53 39.98 19.97
C GLU A 264 -24.26 40.13 18.45
N GLU A 265 -25.17 39.66 17.61
CA GLU A 265 -25.06 39.78 16.15
C GLU A 265 -25.01 41.23 15.68
N MET A 266 -25.87 42.11 16.23
CA MET A 266 -25.82 43.54 15.95
C MET A 266 -24.49 44.18 16.35
N GLY A 267 -23.93 43.79 17.50
CA GLY A 267 -22.61 44.26 17.94
C GLY A 267 -21.47 43.80 17.03
N LEU A 268 -21.55 42.58 16.48
CA LEU A 268 -20.59 42.11 15.47
C LEU A 268 -20.74 42.86 14.14
N GLU A 269 -21.96 43.16 13.69
CA GLU A 269 -22.19 43.92 12.47
C GLU A 269 -21.71 45.39 12.61
N GLU A 270 -21.84 45.97 13.80
CA GLU A 270 -21.25 47.27 14.11
C GLU A 270 -19.71 47.23 14.02
N VAL A 271 -19.08 46.16 14.50
CA VAL A 271 -17.64 45.94 14.33
C VAL A 271 -17.27 45.86 12.84
N VAL A 272 -18.02 45.09 12.04
CA VAL A 272 -17.81 45.02 10.57
C VAL A 272 -17.90 46.40 9.93
N ARG A 273 -18.92 47.19 10.29
CA ARG A 273 -19.09 48.56 9.77
C ARG A 273 -17.93 49.47 10.19
N SER A 274 -17.57 49.48 11.47
CA SER A 274 -16.45 50.26 12.01
C SER A 274 -15.12 49.90 11.35
N LEU A 275 -14.86 48.61 11.13
CA LEU A 275 -13.67 48.16 10.42
C LEU A 275 -13.68 48.57 8.95
N SER A 276 -14.83 48.47 8.27
CA SER A 276 -15.00 48.91 6.88
C SER A 276 -14.78 50.43 6.73
N GLU A 277 -15.26 51.23 7.68
CA GLU A 277 -15.01 52.69 7.75
C GLU A 277 -13.53 53.02 7.93
N ASN A 278 -12.79 52.15 8.61
CA ASN A 278 -11.34 52.23 8.76
C ASN A 278 -10.55 51.55 7.63
N GLY A 279 -11.23 51.09 6.56
CA GLY A 279 -10.61 50.48 5.38
C GLY A 279 -10.17 49.02 5.54
N VAL A 280 -10.74 48.29 6.52
CA VAL A 280 -10.43 46.87 6.78
C VAL A 280 -11.60 46.00 6.35
N PHE A 281 -11.47 45.34 5.20
CA PHE A 281 -12.51 44.53 4.59
C PHE A 281 -12.19 43.03 4.64
N SER A 282 -10.92 42.66 4.71
CA SER A 282 -10.39 41.29 4.61
C SER A 282 -9.44 40.92 5.74
N LEU A 283 -9.17 39.62 5.91
CA LEU A 283 -8.16 39.12 6.86
C LEU A 283 -6.75 39.63 6.55
N GLU A 284 -6.43 39.88 5.28
CA GLU A 284 -5.17 40.49 4.88
C GLU A 284 -5.01 41.91 5.42
N GLU A 285 -6.05 42.75 5.31
CA GLU A 285 -6.01 44.11 5.85
C GLU A 285 -6.05 44.09 7.39
N TRP A 286 -6.80 43.15 7.98
CA TRP A 286 -6.80 42.95 9.43
C TRP A 286 -5.44 42.58 9.98
N ARG A 287 -4.63 41.82 9.23
CA ARG A 287 -3.25 41.46 9.62
C ARG A 287 -2.43 42.70 9.95
N ASP A 288 -2.54 43.75 9.15
CA ASP A 288 -1.76 44.97 9.28
C ASP A 288 -2.51 46.09 10.02
N TYR A 289 -3.77 45.86 10.44
CA TYR A 289 -4.57 46.82 11.19
C TYR A 289 -4.05 47.04 12.62
N GLU A 290 -4.00 48.30 13.04
CA GLU A 290 -3.40 48.74 14.30
C GLU A 290 -4.45 48.97 15.38
N GLY A 291 -5.67 49.35 15.00
CA GLY A 291 -6.79 49.59 15.91
C GLY A 291 -7.38 48.32 16.51
N LYS A 292 -6.60 47.24 16.60
CA LYS A 292 -7.08 45.94 17.12
C LYS A 292 -7.57 46.04 18.56
N ASP A 293 -7.03 46.96 19.35
CA ASP A 293 -7.47 47.20 20.73
C ASP A 293 -8.81 47.97 20.84
N THR A 294 -9.25 48.63 19.77
CA THR A 294 -10.56 49.31 19.74
C THR A 294 -11.70 48.35 19.37
N VAL A 295 -11.36 47.16 18.86
CA VAL A 295 -12.32 46.10 18.53
C VAL A 295 -12.68 45.30 19.77
N THR A 296 -13.94 44.89 19.87
CA THR A 296 -14.43 44.08 21.00
C THR A 296 -13.59 42.79 21.15
N PRO A 297 -13.29 42.35 22.39
CA PRO A 297 -12.46 41.16 22.62
C PRO A 297 -12.96 39.90 21.90
N LEU A 298 -14.29 39.75 21.80
CA LEU A 298 -14.92 38.63 21.10
C LEU A 298 -14.60 38.61 19.60
N ALA A 299 -14.81 39.73 18.91
CA ALA A 299 -14.55 39.84 17.47
C ALA A 299 -13.06 39.72 17.16
N ARG A 300 -12.22 40.41 17.95
CA ARG A 300 -10.75 40.32 17.82
C ARG A 300 -10.24 38.89 17.97
N ARG A 301 -10.71 38.15 18.98
CA ARG A 301 -10.30 36.77 19.21
C ARG A 301 -10.70 35.84 18.06
N LYS A 302 -11.89 36.03 17.49
CA LYS A 302 -12.33 35.27 16.30
C LYS A 302 -11.43 35.54 15.10
N LEU A 303 -11.20 36.82 14.76
CA LEU A 303 -10.38 37.22 13.61
C LEU A 303 -8.93 36.75 13.76
N ASN A 304 -8.32 36.98 14.93
CA ASN A 304 -6.94 36.58 15.19
C ASN A 304 -6.77 35.07 15.14
N ARG A 305 -7.70 34.28 15.71
CA ARG A 305 -7.62 32.81 15.68
C ARG A 305 -7.54 32.29 14.24
N VAL A 306 -8.40 32.79 13.37
CA VAL A 306 -8.42 32.37 11.95
C VAL A 306 -7.15 32.81 11.25
N LEU A 307 -6.73 34.06 11.42
CA LEU A 307 -5.51 34.57 10.78
C LEU A 307 -4.25 33.82 11.26
N THR A 308 -4.11 33.55 12.55
CA THR A 308 -3.00 32.75 13.10
C THR A 308 -2.97 31.34 12.52
N GLN A 309 -4.12 30.71 12.30
CA GLN A 309 -4.20 29.39 11.67
C GLN A 309 -3.72 29.45 10.22
N LEU A 310 -4.15 30.45 9.45
CA LEU A 310 -3.72 30.63 8.05
C LEU A 310 -2.23 30.88 7.92
N LEU A 311 -1.65 31.76 8.75
CA LEU A 311 -0.20 32.05 8.72
C LEU A 311 0.64 30.82 9.10
N ARG A 312 0.17 30.01 10.07
CA ARG A 312 0.84 28.75 10.42
C ARG A 312 0.79 27.73 9.29
N GLU A 313 -0.34 27.66 8.59
CA GLU A 313 -0.52 26.76 7.46
C GLU A 313 0.34 27.17 6.26
N GLU A 314 0.37 28.46 5.91
CA GLU A 314 1.24 29.00 4.85
C GLU A 314 2.72 28.69 5.14
N ARG A 315 3.13 28.81 6.41
CA ARG A 315 4.47 28.43 6.86
C ARG A 315 4.70 26.92 6.74
N ARG A 316 3.76 26.09 7.17
CA ARG A 316 3.85 24.62 7.07
C ARG A 316 3.99 24.20 5.61
N GLU A 317 3.18 24.75 4.71
CA GLU A 317 3.27 24.48 3.28
C GLU A 317 4.61 24.94 2.68
N ALA A 318 5.13 26.09 3.11
CA ALA A 318 6.44 26.56 2.67
C ALA A 318 7.58 25.65 3.17
N GLU A 319 7.50 25.16 4.41
CA GLU A 319 8.42 24.17 4.97
C GLU A 319 8.31 22.84 4.20
N GLU A 320 7.10 22.37 3.90
CA GLU A 320 6.88 21.15 3.12
C GLU A 320 7.35 21.28 1.66
N ARG A 321 7.17 22.44 1.02
CA ARG A 321 7.73 22.72 -0.31
C ARG A 321 9.25 22.69 -0.30
N ALA A 322 9.87 23.26 0.73
CA ALA A 322 11.32 23.24 0.90
C ALA A 322 11.85 21.81 1.17
N VAL A 323 11.07 20.96 1.85
CA VAL A 323 11.39 19.53 2.06
C VAL A 323 11.15 18.70 0.79
N ARG A 324 10.07 18.94 0.04
CA ARG A 324 9.71 18.18 -1.17
C ARG A 324 10.62 18.49 -2.36
N GLY A 325 11.19 19.70 -2.42
CA GLY A 325 12.22 20.07 -3.37
C GLY A 325 13.60 19.42 -3.12
N HIS A 326 13.74 18.60 -2.07
CA HIS A 326 15.02 18.02 -1.69
C HIS A 326 15.26 16.67 -2.38
N VAL A 327 16.03 16.70 -3.46
CA VAL A 327 16.94 15.59 -3.82
C VAL A 327 18.02 15.54 -2.74
N GLY A 328 18.46 14.35 -2.32
CA GLY A 328 19.52 14.20 -1.32
C GLY A 328 20.72 15.12 -1.61
N PHE A 329 21.44 15.53 -0.56
CA PHE A 329 22.66 16.31 -0.73
C PHE A 329 23.61 15.59 -1.72
N THR A 330 24.26 16.36 -2.58
CA THR A 330 25.30 15.89 -3.50
C THR A 330 26.54 16.76 -3.25
N LEU A 331 27.70 16.34 -3.76
CA LEU A 331 28.91 17.16 -3.68
C LEU A 331 28.73 18.53 -4.35
N THR A 332 27.85 18.63 -5.35
CA THR A 332 27.50 19.89 -6.01
C THR A 332 26.51 20.77 -5.24
N THR A 333 25.95 20.30 -4.12
CA THR A 333 25.00 21.10 -3.33
C THR A 333 25.67 22.34 -2.76
N THR A 334 24.98 23.48 -2.83
CA THR A 334 25.56 24.76 -2.40
C THR A 334 25.73 24.84 -0.88
N ILE A 335 26.74 25.57 -0.42
CA ILE A 335 27.00 25.77 1.01
C ILE A 335 25.80 26.40 1.72
N ARG A 336 25.13 27.35 1.05
CA ARG A 336 23.91 27.98 1.56
C ARG A 336 22.82 26.92 1.82
N ASP A 337 22.56 26.04 0.86
CA ASP A 337 21.52 25.01 1.00
C ASP A 337 21.82 24.03 2.15
N VAL A 338 23.10 23.70 2.36
CA VAL A 338 23.51 22.82 3.47
C VAL A 338 23.36 23.50 4.83
N LEU A 339 23.72 24.79 4.95
CA LEU A 339 23.62 25.53 6.21
C LEU A 339 22.17 25.78 6.64
N PHE A 340 21.27 26.02 5.67
CA PHE A 340 19.86 26.33 5.91
C PHE A 340 18.92 25.13 5.78
N ARG A 341 19.42 23.96 5.36
CA ARG A 341 18.77 22.62 5.40
C ARG A 341 17.27 22.63 5.09
N GLY A 342 16.87 23.22 3.96
CA GLY A 342 15.48 23.22 3.49
C GLY A 342 14.46 23.77 4.50
N ARG A 343 14.86 24.64 5.44
CA ARG A 343 13.95 25.30 6.38
C ARG A 343 13.53 26.66 5.83
N VAL A 344 12.28 27.05 6.08
CA VAL A 344 11.84 28.43 5.89
C VAL A 344 12.61 29.30 6.87
N ARG A 345 13.39 30.25 6.35
CA ARG A 345 14.23 31.15 7.15
C ARG A 345 13.34 32.06 8.00
N VAL A 346 13.50 31.99 9.31
CA VAL A 346 12.74 32.85 10.24
C VAL A 346 13.10 34.32 10.04
N MET A 347 14.35 34.62 9.68
CA MET A 347 14.84 35.97 9.41
C MET A 347 14.12 36.67 8.23
N ASP A 348 13.47 35.89 7.35
CA ASP A 348 12.68 36.38 6.20
C ASP A 348 11.18 36.48 6.50
N MET A 349 10.74 36.21 7.73
CA MET A 349 9.37 36.44 8.17
C MET A 349 9.14 37.94 8.37
N LYS A 350 7.93 38.43 8.10
CA LYS A 350 7.54 39.81 8.40
C LYS A 350 7.24 39.98 9.89
N LEU A 351 7.52 41.16 10.44
CA LEU A 351 7.29 41.49 11.85
C LEU A 351 5.83 41.29 12.25
N ASN A 352 4.88 41.77 11.44
CA ASN A 352 3.45 41.65 11.78
C ASN A 352 2.98 40.19 11.79
N ASP A 353 3.53 39.32 10.94
CA ASP A 353 3.21 37.90 10.92
C ASP A 353 3.65 37.24 12.23
N PHE A 354 4.86 37.57 12.71
CA PHE A 354 5.37 37.12 14.02
C PHE A 354 4.47 37.62 15.17
N LEU A 355 4.15 38.91 15.21
CA LEU A 355 3.30 39.50 16.24
C LEU A 355 1.89 38.87 16.23
N MET A 356 1.33 38.58 15.06
CA MET A 356 0.04 37.91 14.92
C MET A 356 0.08 36.45 15.39
N MET A 357 1.14 35.72 15.08
CA MET A 357 1.26 34.30 15.41
C MET A 357 1.56 34.04 16.89
N GLU A 358 2.39 34.89 17.51
CA GLU A 358 2.93 34.64 18.85
C GLU A 358 2.37 35.59 19.92
N LEU A 359 1.92 36.80 19.55
CA LEU A 359 1.50 37.85 20.49
C LEU A 359 0.07 38.38 20.22
N GLU A 360 -0.76 37.65 19.46
CA GLU A 360 -2.14 38.03 19.12
C GLU A 360 -2.28 39.42 18.46
N GLY A 361 -1.23 39.87 17.76
CA GLY A 361 -1.18 41.19 17.12
C GLY A 361 -0.90 42.34 18.08
N ARG A 362 -0.55 42.07 19.35
CA ARG A 362 -0.05 43.09 20.28
C ARG A 362 1.22 43.71 19.71
N GLY A 363 1.27 45.04 19.72
CA GLY A 363 2.41 45.81 19.22
C GLY A 363 2.37 46.18 17.74
N ILE A 364 1.27 45.91 17.02
CA ILE A 364 1.05 46.42 15.66
C ILE A 364 0.55 47.88 15.78
N LEU A 365 1.37 48.85 15.34
CA LEU A 365 1.11 50.30 15.46
C LEU A 365 1.41 51.01 14.14
N ARG A 366 0.79 52.17 13.89
CA ARG A 366 0.99 52.99 12.66
C ARG A 366 2.40 53.40 12.37
N ALA A 367 3.12 53.67 13.44
CA ALA A 367 4.50 54.08 13.36
C ALA A 367 5.42 52.91 12.99
N ASN A 368 4.95 51.67 13.12
CA ASN A 368 5.76 50.48 12.97
C ASN A 368 5.82 50.07 11.50
N ARG A 369 7.03 49.81 11.01
CA ARG A 369 7.21 49.33 9.64
C ARG A 369 7.18 47.81 9.66
N ASN A 370 6.31 47.23 8.82
CA ASN A 370 6.24 45.78 8.64
C ASN A 370 7.46 45.28 7.83
N VAL A 371 8.59 45.15 8.51
CA VAL A 371 9.88 44.74 7.93
C VAL A 371 10.16 43.26 8.17
N LEU A 372 11.13 42.71 7.45
CA LEU A 372 11.64 41.38 7.72
C LEU A 372 12.33 41.33 9.09
N LEU A 373 12.21 40.22 9.81
CA LEU A 373 12.79 40.07 11.14
C LEU A 373 14.30 40.32 11.17
N ARG A 374 15.04 39.98 10.09
CA ARG A 374 16.47 40.32 9.96
C ARG A 374 16.76 41.82 10.08
N VAL A 375 15.88 42.65 9.51
CA VAL A 375 16.01 44.12 9.53
C VAL A 375 15.60 44.64 10.89
N PHE A 376 14.52 44.08 11.45
CA PHE A 376 14.01 44.46 12.76
C PHE A 376 15.02 44.19 13.89
N ILE A 377 15.64 43.01 13.93
CA ILE A 377 16.60 42.65 15.00
C ILE A 377 17.88 43.49 14.95
N SER A 378 18.26 44.03 13.80
CA SER A 378 19.41 44.94 13.70
C SER A 378 19.17 46.28 14.39
N ASP A 379 17.94 46.79 14.36
CA ASP A 379 17.56 48.05 15.01
C ASP A 379 16.07 48.06 15.41
N PRO A 380 15.70 47.40 16.52
CA PRO A 380 14.30 47.30 16.92
C PRO A 380 13.66 48.66 17.24
N THR A 381 14.48 49.61 17.70
CA THR A 381 14.05 50.95 18.14
C THR A 381 13.61 51.87 17.01
N SER A 382 14.15 51.70 15.79
CA SER A 382 13.67 52.47 14.62
C SER A 382 12.36 51.93 14.04
N HIS A 383 12.01 50.69 14.38
CA HIS A 383 10.85 49.98 13.83
C HIS A 383 9.67 49.87 14.80
N ILE A 384 9.89 49.88 16.11
CA ILE A 384 8.85 50.06 17.13
C ILE A 384 9.23 51.27 17.97
N ARG A 385 8.58 52.42 17.69
CA ARG A 385 8.94 53.71 18.32
C ARG A 385 8.45 53.85 19.76
N ASP A 386 7.42 53.10 20.13
CA ASP A 386 6.93 53.07 21.51
C ASP A 386 7.84 52.16 22.36
N ALA A 387 8.62 52.79 23.23
CA ALA A 387 9.58 52.08 24.08
C ALA A 387 8.90 51.17 25.12
N GLY A 388 7.69 51.50 25.57
CA GLY A 388 6.94 50.67 26.52
C GLY A 388 6.47 49.37 25.86
N VAL A 389 5.88 49.49 24.67
CA VAL A 389 5.42 48.35 23.86
C VAL A 389 6.59 47.47 23.43
N LEU A 390 7.70 48.08 22.98
CA LEU A 390 8.90 47.33 22.60
C LEU A 390 9.47 46.55 23.79
N ASN A 391 9.55 47.17 24.97
CA ASN A 391 10.05 46.50 26.18
C ASN A 391 9.13 45.34 26.59
N GLU A 392 7.80 45.51 26.50
CA GLU A 392 6.85 44.41 26.75
C GLU A 392 7.08 43.24 25.80
N ILE A 393 7.20 43.49 24.49
CA ILE A 393 7.49 42.46 23.47
C ILE A 393 8.81 41.74 23.76
N GLN A 394 9.87 42.49 24.06
CA GLN A 394 11.22 41.96 24.30
C GLN A 394 11.30 41.07 25.54
N THR A 395 10.46 41.31 26.55
CA THR A 395 10.39 40.46 27.75
C THR A 395 9.71 39.12 27.50
N THR A 396 9.05 38.93 26.35
CA THR A 396 8.36 37.67 26.05
C THR A 396 9.33 36.56 25.64
N GLY A 397 9.07 35.34 26.11
CA GLY A 397 9.86 34.17 25.71
C GLY A 397 9.79 33.87 24.21
N ALA A 398 8.71 34.29 23.52
CA ALA A 398 8.58 34.16 22.08
C ALA A 398 9.58 35.04 21.31
N TYR A 399 9.74 36.30 21.75
CA TYR A 399 10.73 37.22 21.17
C TYR A 399 12.15 36.68 21.34
N LEU A 400 12.53 36.27 22.55
CA LEU A 400 13.89 35.77 22.81
C LEU A 400 14.26 34.55 21.95
N ARG A 401 13.32 33.63 21.74
CA ARG A 401 13.52 32.47 20.85
C ARG A 401 13.65 32.91 19.38
N MET A 402 12.80 33.82 18.93
CA MET A 402 12.82 34.36 17.58
C MET A 402 14.15 35.09 17.33
N GLU A 403 14.55 36.00 18.22
CA GLU A 403 15.78 36.78 18.13
C GLU A 403 17.01 35.87 18.08
N GLY A 404 17.09 34.86 18.98
CA GLY A 404 18.17 33.88 18.96
C GLY A 404 18.27 33.15 17.62
N THR A 405 17.12 32.73 17.05
CA THR A 405 17.06 32.04 15.76
C THR A 405 17.49 32.96 14.61
N VAL A 406 16.98 34.20 14.57
CA VAL A 406 17.30 35.19 13.53
C VAL A 406 18.79 35.56 13.57
N ARG A 407 19.37 35.74 14.77
CA ARG A 407 20.81 36.01 14.91
C ARG A 407 21.66 34.80 14.48
N GLU A 408 21.26 33.57 14.78
CA GLU A 408 21.93 32.36 14.28
C GLU A 408 21.88 32.31 12.74
N GLU A 409 20.70 32.50 12.15
CA GLU A 409 20.50 32.48 10.69
C GLU A 409 21.32 33.58 9.98
N MET A 410 21.34 34.80 10.52
CA MET A 410 22.16 35.89 10.00
C MET A 410 23.65 35.54 10.05
N GLY A 411 24.13 34.96 11.15
CA GLY A 411 25.51 34.50 11.28
C GLY A 411 25.86 33.40 10.28
N LEU A 412 24.94 32.47 10.00
CA LEU A 412 25.13 31.44 8.98
C LEU A 412 25.13 32.02 7.56
N GLU A 413 24.32 33.04 7.28
CA GLU A 413 24.31 33.73 5.97
C GLU A 413 25.59 34.53 5.75
N GLU A 414 26.14 35.14 6.81
CA GLU A 414 27.44 35.78 6.77
C GLU A 414 28.58 34.79 6.51
N VAL A 415 28.56 33.63 7.18
CA VAL A 415 29.50 32.54 6.88
C VAL A 415 29.35 32.06 5.44
N ALA A 416 28.13 31.86 4.95
CA ALA A 416 27.88 31.43 3.57
C ALA A 416 28.44 32.45 2.57
N ARG A 417 28.25 33.75 2.82
CA ARG A 417 28.78 34.85 2.01
C ARG A 417 30.31 34.89 2.04
N SER A 418 30.90 34.82 3.23
CA SER A 418 32.35 34.79 3.41
C SER A 418 32.98 33.57 2.71
N LEU A 419 32.32 32.41 2.76
CA LEU A 419 32.78 31.22 2.03
C LEU A 419 32.68 31.42 0.51
N CYS A 420 31.60 32.01 -0.01
CA CYS A 420 31.48 32.35 -1.42
C CYS A 420 32.56 33.35 -1.87
N GLU A 421 32.86 34.37 -1.05
CA GLU A 421 33.95 35.34 -1.31
C GLU A 421 35.32 34.67 -1.36
N ASN A 422 35.51 33.62 -0.56
CA ASN A 422 36.71 32.78 -0.57
C ASN A 422 36.67 31.65 -1.65
N GLY A 423 35.68 31.67 -2.55
CA GLY A 423 35.57 30.73 -3.66
C GLY A 423 34.98 29.35 -3.32
N VAL A 424 34.29 29.22 -2.19
CA VAL A 424 33.65 27.97 -1.74
C VAL A 424 32.13 28.07 -1.91
N PHE A 425 31.61 27.53 -3.01
CA PHE A 425 30.20 27.58 -3.36
C PHE A 425 29.46 26.28 -3.05
N SER A 426 30.16 25.15 -3.06
CA SER A 426 29.62 23.79 -2.97
C SER A 426 30.30 22.92 -1.91
N LEU A 427 29.68 21.78 -1.57
CA LEU A 427 30.29 20.78 -0.67
C LEU A 427 31.60 20.19 -1.23
N GLU A 428 31.73 20.12 -2.56
CA GLU A 428 32.96 19.71 -3.21
C GLU A 428 34.10 20.68 -2.94
N GLU A 429 33.88 21.98 -3.10
CA GLU A 429 34.90 22.99 -2.80
C GLU A 429 35.16 23.06 -1.30
N TRP A 430 34.12 22.87 -0.46
CA TRP A 430 34.30 22.79 0.98
C TRP A 430 35.16 21.59 1.38
N ARG A 431 35.07 20.46 0.70
CA ARG A 431 35.92 19.29 0.95
C ARG A 431 37.40 19.64 0.88
N ASP A 432 37.79 20.44 -0.11
CA ASP A 432 39.17 20.82 -0.37
C ASP A 432 39.56 22.18 0.26
N TYR A 433 38.61 22.86 0.93
CA TYR A 433 38.85 24.15 1.58
C TYR A 433 39.75 24.04 2.82
N GLU A 434 40.71 24.95 2.90
CA GLU A 434 41.77 24.97 3.93
C GLU A 434 41.38 25.82 5.13
N GLY A 435 40.61 26.90 4.91
CA GLY A 435 40.17 27.84 5.95
C GLY A 435 39.06 27.29 6.85
N LYS A 436 38.95 25.97 7.00
CA LYS A 436 37.89 25.36 7.83
C LYS A 436 37.96 25.79 9.28
N ASP A 437 39.15 26.08 9.80
CA ASP A 437 39.35 26.56 11.17
C ASP A 437 38.95 28.04 11.36
N THR A 438 38.83 28.82 10.28
CA THR A 438 38.34 30.21 10.36
C THR A 438 36.82 30.30 10.33
N VAL A 439 36.13 29.20 10.04
CA VAL A 439 34.67 29.11 10.03
C VAL A 439 34.14 28.81 11.43
N THR A 440 33.00 29.42 11.78
CA THR A 440 32.37 29.20 13.08
C THR A 440 32.13 27.71 13.35
N PRO A 441 32.34 27.21 14.59
CA PRO A 441 32.21 25.79 14.90
C PRO A 441 30.85 25.19 14.52
N LEU A 442 29.78 25.99 14.62
CA LEU A 442 28.43 25.59 14.25
C LEU A 442 28.29 25.32 12.75
N ALA A 443 28.72 26.26 11.90
CA ALA A 443 28.65 26.12 10.44
C ALA A 443 29.55 24.99 9.96
N ARG A 444 30.79 24.93 10.47
CA ARG A 444 31.74 23.85 10.17
C ARG A 444 31.16 22.48 10.50
N ARG A 445 30.57 22.31 11.68
CA ARG A 445 29.95 21.04 12.09
C ARG A 445 28.78 20.65 11.19
N LYS A 446 27.94 21.62 10.77
CA LYS A 446 26.83 21.36 9.83
C LYS A 446 27.36 20.87 8.47
N LEU A 447 28.33 21.57 7.89
CA LEU A 447 28.93 21.22 6.60
C LEU A 447 29.67 19.88 6.65
N ASN A 448 30.55 19.68 7.63
CA ASN A 448 31.33 18.45 7.78
C ASN A 448 30.44 17.23 8.02
N ARG A 449 29.36 17.37 8.78
CA ARG A 449 28.41 16.26 9.02
C ARG A 449 27.79 15.77 7.72
N VAL A 450 27.32 16.69 6.88
CA VAL A 450 26.70 16.34 5.60
C VAL A 450 27.73 15.76 4.65
N LEU A 451 28.89 16.41 4.49
CA LEU A 451 29.96 15.92 3.63
C LEU A 451 30.46 14.51 4.05
N THR A 452 30.65 14.28 5.34
CA THR A 452 31.06 12.97 5.87
C THR A 452 30.03 11.89 5.57
N GLN A 453 28.74 12.21 5.71
CA GLN A 453 27.67 11.28 5.38
C GLN A 453 27.68 10.94 3.89
N LEU A 454 27.87 11.92 3.01
CA LEU A 454 27.96 11.70 1.56
C LEU A 454 29.15 10.83 1.17
N LEU A 455 30.34 11.12 1.67
CA LEU A 455 31.54 10.34 1.35
C LEU A 455 31.42 8.89 1.83
N ARG A 456 30.80 8.67 3.00
CA ARG A 456 30.54 7.31 3.51
C ARG A 456 29.49 6.58 2.67
N GLU A 457 28.47 7.28 2.20
CA GLU A 457 27.44 6.72 1.35
C GLU A 457 27.99 6.36 -0.04
N GLU A 458 28.75 7.25 -0.68
CA GLU A 458 29.43 6.96 -1.97
C GLU A 458 30.36 5.75 -1.85
N ARG A 459 31.09 5.63 -0.74
CA ARG A 459 31.92 4.46 -0.45
C ARG A 459 31.08 3.20 -0.25
N ARG A 460 30.01 3.26 0.54
CA ARG A 460 29.09 2.14 0.74
C ARG A 460 28.49 1.67 -0.57
N GLU A 461 28.02 2.59 -1.41
CA GLU A 461 27.49 2.27 -2.74
C GLU A 461 28.55 1.64 -3.65
N ALA A 462 29.80 2.12 -3.58
CA ALA A 462 30.91 1.53 -4.33
C ALA A 462 31.25 0.11 -3.84
N GLU A 463 31.24 -0.12 -2.53
CA GLU A 463 31.40 -1.44 -1.92
C GLU A 463 30.24 -2.36 -2.30
N GLU A 464 28.99 -1.88 -2.24
CA GLU A 464 27.82 -2.62 -2.68
C GLU A 464 27.85 -2.94 -4.18
N ARG A 465 28.30 -2.02 -5.04
CA ARG A 465 28.50 -2.27 -6.48
C ARG A 465 29.56 -3.35 -6.71
N ALA A 466 30.68 -3.28 -5.98
CA ALA A 466 31.73 -4.30 -6.03
C ALA A 466 31.22 -5.68 -5.55
N VAL A 467 30.30 -5.71 -4.59
CA VAL A 467 29.66 -6.95 -4.12
C VAL A 467 28.58 -7.44 -5.10
N ARG A 468 27.80 -6.54 -5.71
CA ARG A 468 26.65 -6.81 -6.59
C ARG A 468 27.06 -7.29 -7.99
N GLY A 469 28.26 -6.97 -8.47
CA GLY A 469 28.86 -7.52 -9.70
C GLY A 469 29.23 -9.01 -9.62
N HIS A 470 28.41 -9.81 -8.93
CA HIS A 470 28.73 -11.16 -8.50
C HIS A 470 28.52 -12.18 -9.62
N VAL A 471 29.58 -12.45 -10.39
CA VAL A 471 29.79 -13.77 -11.01
C VAL A 471 30.61 -14.59 -10.01
N GLY A 472 30.30 -15.87 -9.78
CA GLY A 472 31.16 -16.75 -8.98
C GLY A 472 32.61 -16.67 -9.46
N PHE A 473 33.59 -16.97 -8.60
CA PHE A 473 34.93 -17.18 -9.16
C PHE A 473 34.86 -18.32 -10.18
N THR A 474 35.59 -18.20 -11.27
CA THR A 474 35.78 -19.22 -12.29
C THR A 474 37.29 -19.46 -12.42
N LEU A 475 37.69 -20.56 -13.05
CA LEU A 475 39.11 -20.79 -13.34
C LEU A 475 39.72 -19.68 -14.22
N THR A 476 38.89 -19.00 -15.03
CA THR A 476 39.31 -17.85 -15.85
C THR A 476 39.40 -16.52 -15.09
N THR A 477 39.02 -16.47 -13.80
CA THR A 477 39.09 -15.24 -13.02
C THR A 477 40.54 -14.79 -12.86
N THR A 478 40.81 -13.49 -13.05
CA THR A 478 42.16 -12.94 -12.95
C THR A 478 42.70 -12.97 -11.52
N ILE A 479 44.02 -13.12 -11.38
CA ILE A 479 44.70 -13.08 -10.07
C ILE A 479 44.41 -11.78 -9.32
N ARG A 480 44.41 -10.65 -10.03
CA ARG A 480 44.10 -9.34 -9.44
C ARG A 480 42.68 -9.32 -8.85
N ASP A 481 41.69 -9.83 -9.58
CA ASP A 481 40.31 -9.89 -9.07
C ASP A 481 40.19 -10.76 -7.83
N VAL A 482 40.92 -11.89 -7.77
CA VAL A 482 40.92 -12.76 -6.58
C VAL A 482 41.55 -12.08 -5.37
N LEU A 483 42.67 -11.38 -5.55
CA LEU A 483 43.38 -10.71 -4.44
C LEU A 483 42.62 -9.51 -3.88
N PHE A 484 41.83 -8.80 -4.71
CA PHE A 484 41.13 -7.56 -4.36
C PHE A 484 39.60 -7.68 -4.27
N ARG A 485 39.00 -8.87 -4.47
CA ARG A 485 37.54 -9.03 -4.53
C ARG A 485 36.80 -8.48 -3.30
N GLY A 486 35.72 -7.75 -3.55
CA GLY A 486 34.74 -7.34 -2.54
C GLY A 486 35.19 -6.19 -1.63
N ARG A 487 36.26 -5.48 -2.01
CA ARG A 487 36.75 -4.29 -1.28
C ARG A 487 36.98 -3.14 -2.26
N VAL A 488 36.51 -1.95 -1.89
CA VAL A 488 36.96 -0.72 -2.53
C VAL A 488 38.40 -0.48 -2.07
N ARG A 489 39.34 -0.40 -3.02
CA ARG A 489 40.76 -0.21 -2.73
C ARG A 489 40.96 1.07 -1.93
N VAL A 490 41.40 0.94 -0.68
CA VAL A 490 41.66 2.09 0.19
C VAL A 490 42.84 2.89 -0.35
N MET A 491 43.82 2.23 -0.98
CA MET A 491 44.99 2.86 -1.60
C MET A 491 44.64 3.84 -2.73
N ASP A 492 43.43 3.75 -3.30
CA ASP A 492 42.88 4.63 -4.34
C ASP A 492 41.98 5.75 -3.80
N MET A 493 41.81 5.84 -2.47
CA MET A 493 41.13 6.96 -1.85
C MET A 493 42.01 8.21 -1.89
N LYS A 494 41.39 9.39 -2.03
CA LYS A 494 42.08 10.67 -1.92
C LYS A 494 42.37 11.02 -0.46
N LEU A 495 43.51 11.66 -0.20
CA LEU A 495 43.92 12.06 1.15
C LEU A 495 42.87 12.94 1.85
N ASN A 496 42.30 13.93 1.15
CA ASN A 496 41.30 14.82 1.76
C ASN A 496 40.00 14.07 2.11
N ASP A 497 39.62 13.04 1.35
CA ASP A 497 38.43 12.22 1.66
C ASP A 497 38.65 11.47 2.98
N PHE A 498 39.83 10.89 3.17
CA PHE A 498 40.22 10.23 4.42
C PHE A 498 40.22 11.21 5.60
N LEU A 499 40.89 12.37 5.44
CA LEU A 499 40.96 13.39 6.49
C LEU A 499 39.55 13.92 6.84
N MET A 500 38.66 14.07 5.86
CA MET A 500 37.28 14.48 6.09
C MET A 500 36.47 13.43 6.85
N MET A 501 36.56 12.16 6.44
CA MET A 501 35.77 11.07 7.04
C MET A 501 36.20 10.73 8.46
N GLU A 502 37.51 10.69 8.71
CA GLU A 502 38.07 10.16 9.96
C GLU A 502 38.57 11.25 10.92
N LEU A 503 38.95 12.43 10.41
CA LEU A 503 39.61 13.49 11.17
C LEU A 503 38.90 14.86 11.09
N GLU A 504 37.66 14.90 10.60
CA GLU A 504 36.84 16.12 10.43
C GLU A 504 37.50 17.21 9.56
N GLY A 505 38.39 16.82 8.65
CA GLY A 505 39.14 17.72 7.79
C GLY A 505 40.38 18.34 8.43
N ARG A 506 40.77 17.90 9.64
CA ARG A 506 42.06 18.28 10.23
C ARG A 506 43.20 17.82 9.32
N GLY A 507 44.11 18.75 9.00
CA GLY A 507 45.26 18.50 8.11
C GLY A 507 45.09 18.94 6.66
N ILE A 508 43.93 19.46 6.27
CA ILE A 508 43.71 20.03 4.92
C ILE A 508 44.28 21.45 4.90
N LEU A 509 45.42 21.64 4.23
CA LEU A 509 46.18 22.90 4.16
C LEU A 509 46.62 23.19 2.71
N ARG A 510 46.85 24.47 2.37
CA ARG A 510 47.28 24.90 1.02
C ARG A 510 48.52 24.24 0.47
N ALA A 511 49.45 23.99 1.37
CA ALA A 511 50.72 23.38 1.04
C ALA A 511 50.58 21.88 0.72
N ASN A 512 49.44 21.27 1.08
CA ASN A 512 49.22 19.85 1.01
C ASN A 512 48.50 19.49 -0.29
N ARG A 513 49.01 18.48 -1.00
CA ARG A 513 48.40 18.03 -2.27
C ARG A 513 47.43 16.89 -1.99
N ASN A 514 46.23 16.99 -2.54
CA ASN A 514 45.23 15.93 -2.47
C ASN A 514 45.61 14.77 -3.41
N VAL A 515 46.40 13.83 -2.90
CA VAL A 515 46.91 12.66 -3.64
C VAL A 515 46.20 11.37 -3.19
N LEU A 516 46.35 10.31 -3.98
CA LEU A 516 45.88 8.98 -3.59
C LEU A 516 46.70 8.45 -2.41
N LEU A 517 46.06 7.72 -1.50
CA LEU A 517 46.72 7.23 -0.28
C LEU A 517 47.96 6.38 -0.56
N ARG A 518 48.00 5.61 -1.66
CA ARG A 518 49.22 4.88 -2.10
C ARG A 518 50.43 5.77 -2.30
N VAL A 519 50.21 6.96 -2.85
CA VAL A 519 51.25 7.95 -3.13
C VAL A 519 51.65 8.64 -1.82
N PHE A 520 50.67 8.97 -0.99
CA PHE A 520 50.89 9.60 0.30
C PHE A 520 51.70 8.74 1.26
N ILE A 521 51.34 7.45 1.44
CA ILE A 521 52.03 6.54 2.37
C ILE A 521 53.49 6.29 1.97
N SER A 522 53.82 6.42 0.69
CA SER A 522 55.20 6.27 0.20
C SER A 522 56.11 7.41 0.65
N ASP A 523 55.58 8.63 0.78
CA ASP A 523 56.32 9.80 1.27
C ASP A 523 55.36 10.83 1.90
N PRO A 524 54.92 10.62 3.15
CA PRO A 524 53.94 11.51 3.80
C PRO A 524 54.47 12.94 3.96
N THR A 525 55.77 13.09 4.16
CA THR A 525 56.45 14.38 4.40
C THR A 525 56.45 15.31 3.19
N SER A 526 56.40 14.76 1.98
CA SER A 526 56.26 15.56 0.75
C SER A 526 54.87 16.16 0.55
N TYR A 527 53.84 15.59 1.20
CA TYR A 527 52.44 15.97 0.99
C TYR A 527 51.78 16.64 2.21
N ILE A 528 52.28 16.41 3.42
CA ILE A 528 51.96 17.22 4.61
C ILE A 528 53.26 17.80 5.15
N ARG A 529 53.53 19.06 4.82
CA ARG A 529 54.81 19.72 5.13
C ARG A 529 54.93 20.15 6.60
N ASP A 530 53.81 20.35 7.27
CA ASP A 530 53.78 20.68 8.69
C ASP A 530 54.01 19.40 9.50
N ALA A 531 55.20 19.30 10.10
CA ALA A 531 55.60 18.13 10.87
C ALA A 531 54.77 17.93 12.16
N GLY A 532 54.23 19.00 12.74
CA GLY A 532 53.36 18.92 13.91
C GLY A 532 52.01 18.31 13.54
N VAL A 533 51.38 18.84 12.48
CA VAL A 533 50.10 18.34 11.96
C VAL A 533 50.22 16.90 11.46
N LEU A 534 51.30 16.57 10.73
CA LEU A 534 51.56 15.20 10.28
C LEU A 534 51.76 14.26 11.48
N GLY A 535 52.53 14.67 12.48
CA GLY A 535 52.76 13.90 13.70
C GLY A 535 51.46 13.59 14.44
N GLU A 536 50.59 14.59 14.62
CA GLU A 536 49.27 14.40 15.22
C GLU A 536 48.41 13.40 14.44
N ILE A 537 48.34 13.54 13.11
CA ILE A 537 47.60 12.61 12.24
C ILE A 537 48.15 11.18 12.37
N GLN A 538 49.47 11.01 12.35
CA GLN A 538 50.14 9.72 12.44
C GLN A 538 49.93 9.00 13.77
N THR A 539 49.71 9.75 14.87
CA THR A 539 49.38 9.15 16.17
C THR A 539 47.95 8.62 16.25
N THR A 540 47.09 8.93 15.27
CA THR A 540 45.70 8.48 15.29
C THR A 540 45.57 7.00 14.88
N ASP A 541 44.72 6.29 15.60
CA ASP A 541 44.36 4.89 15.31
C ASP A 541 43.72 4.74 13.90
N ALA A 542 43.02 5.77 13.43
CA ALA A 542 42.49 5.82 12.06
C ALA A 542 43.61 5.81 11.00
N TYR A 543 44.68 6.59 11.19
CA TYR A 543 45.83 6.61 10.30
C TYR A 543 46.56 5.26 10.30
N LEU A 544 46.83 4.69 11.47
CA LEU A 544 47.55 3.41 11.59
C LEU A 544 46.80 2.26 10.89
N ARG A 545 45.48 2.20 11.04
CA ARG A 545 44.64 1.23 10.29
C ARG A 545 44.68 1.45 8.78
N MET A 546 44.53 2.71 8.36
CA MET A 546 44.57 3.08 6.95
C MET A 546 45.92 2.72 6.34
N GLU A 547 47.02 3.11 6.97
CA GLU A 547 48.37 2.84 6.52
C GLU A 547 48.65 1.34 6.41
N GLY A 548 48.28 0.56 7.43
CA GLY A 548 48.40 -0.90 7.39
C GLY A 548 47.64 -1.51 6.21
N THR A 549 46.41 -1.04 5.96
CA THR A 549 45.58 -1.50 4.83
C THR A 549 46.19 -1.13 3.48
N VAL A 550 46.65 0.12 3.32
CA VAL A 550 47.26 0.60 2.08
C VAL A 550 48.57 -0.14 1.78
N ARG A 551 49.41 -0.40 2.79
CA ARG A 551 50.63 -1.21 2.61
C ARG A 551 50.32 -2.66 2.24
N GLU A 552 49.30 -3.28 2.86
CA GLU A 552 48.84 -4.62 2.46
C GLU A 552 48.38 -4.63 0.99
N GLU A 553 47.53 -3.68 0.59
CA GLU A 553 47.01 -3.58 -0.78
C GLU A 553 48.14 -3.34 -1.80
N MET A 554 49.10 -2.47 -1.50
CA MET A 554 50.28 -2.25 -2.34
C MET A 554 51.11 -3.54 -2.50
N GLY A 555 51.32 -4.29 -1.42
CA GLY A 555 52.03 -5.57 -1.47
C GLY A 555 51.30 -6.63 -2.29
N LEU A 556 49.96 -6.68 -2.22
CA LEU A 556 49.15 -7.57 -3.07
C LEU A 556 49.20 -7.17 -4.55
N GLU A 557 49.25 -5.88 -4.85
CA GLU A 557 49.35 -5.36 -6.23
C GLU A 557 50.73 -5.68 -6.83
N GLU A 558 51.80 -5.63 -6.03
CA GLU A 558 53.13 -6.06 -6.42
C GLU A 558 53.18 -7.57 -6.70
N VAL A 559 52.57 -8.39 -5.83
CA VAL A 559 52.44 -9.84 -6.07
C VAL A 559 51.66 -10.11 -7.35
N ALA A 560 50.53 -9.43 -7.58
CA ALA A 560 49.74 -9.59 -8.81
C ALA A 560 50.57 -9.25 -10.05
N ARG A 561 51.35 -8.17 -10.00
CA ARG A 561 52.26 -7.76 -11.09
C ARG A 561 53.35 -8.80 -11.34
N SER A 562 54.01 -9.26 -10.27
CA SER A 562 55.05 -10.29 -10.36
C SER A 562 54.50 -11.61 -10.92
N LEU A 563 53.28 -12.01 -10.56
CA LEU A 563 52.62 -13.19 -11.12
C LEU A 563 52.31 -13.02 -12.61
N CYS A 564 51.80 -11.87 -13.03
CA CYS A 564 51.60 -11.55 -14.45
C CYS A 564 52.91 -11.58 -15.24
N GLU A 565 54.01 -11.03 -14.68
CA GLU A 565 55.35 -11.08 -15.31
C GLU A 565 55.86 -12.52 -15.47
N ASN A 566 55.49 -13.41 -14.55
CA ASN A 566 55.79 -14.84 -14.61
C ASN A 566 54.76 -15.65 -15.43
N GLY A 567 53.83 -14.99 -16.13
CA GLY A 567 52.84 -15.63 -17.02
C GLY A 567 51.61 -16.20 -16.32
N VAL A 568 51.30 -15.79 -15.09
CA VAL A 568 50.13 -16.24 -14.33
C VAL A 568 49.10 -15.11 -14.26
N PHE A 569 48.09 -15.16 -15.11
CA PHE A 569 47.05 -14.14 -15.22
C PHE A 569 45.74 -14.56 -14.56
N SER A 570 45.46 -15.86 -14.47
CA SER A 570 44.20 -16.47 -14.04
C SER A 570 44.37 -17.54 -12.96
N LEU A 571 43.26 -17.93 -12.31
CA LEU A 571 43.24 -19.03 -11.36
C LEU A 571 43.60 -20.39 -11.99
N GLU A 572 43.30 -20.56 -13.28
CA GLU A 572 43.70 -21.75 -14.04
C GLU A 572 45.21 -21.85 -14.16
N GLU A 573 45.88 -20.76 -14.54
CA GLU A 573 47.34 -20.74 -14.64
C GLU A 573 47.97 -20.86 -13.24
N TRP A 574 47.34 -20.27 -12.22
CA TRP A 574 47.77 -20.44 -10.83
C TRP A 574 47.66 -21.90 -10.38
N ARG A 575 46.66 -22.66 -10.82
CA ARG A 575 46.51 -24.09 -10.49
C ARG A 575 47.76 -24.88 -10.86
N ASP A 576 48.34 -24.59 -12.02
CA ASP A 576 49.49 -25.31 -12.55
C ASP A 576 50.83 -24.59 -12.31
N TYR A 577 50.82 -23.42 -11.67
CA TYR A 577 52.01 -22.65 -11.35
C TYR A 577 52.90 -23.33 -10.30
N GLU A 578 54.20 -23.39 -10.58
CA GLU A 578 55.18 -24.12 -9.75
C GLU A 578 55.87 -23.22 -8.72
N GLY A 579 55.92 -21.90 -8.98
CA GLY A 579 56.55 -20.91 -8.10
C GLY A 579 55.66 -20.49 -6.92
N LYS A 580 54.72 -21.33 -6.48
CA LYS A 580 53.77 -20.96 -5.42
C LYS A 580 54.45 -20.64 -4.11
N ASP A 581 55.58 -21.27 -3.82
CA ASP A 581 56.36 -21.03 -2.59
C ASP A 581 57.12 -19.70 -2.58
N THR A 582 57.29 -19.05 -3.74
CA THR A 582 57.90 -17.72 -3.82
C THR A 582 56.90 -16.59 -3.59
N VAL A 583 55.59 -16.91 -3.52
CA VAL A 583 54.51 -15.94 -3.27
C VAL A 583 54.29 -15.78 -1.77
N THR A 584 54.00 -14.54 -1.34
CA THR A 584 53.75 -14.25 0.08
C THR A 584 52.62 -15.13 0.64
N PRO A 585 52.74 -15.63 1.90
CA PRO A 585 51.74 -16.52 2.48
C PRO A 585 50.31 -15.98 2.44
N LEU A 586 50.14 -14.66 2.58
CA LEU A 586 48.86 -13.98 2.51
C LEU A 586 48.22 -14.08 1.11
N ALA A 587 48.96 -13.73 0.06
CA ALA A 587 48.47 -13.78 -1.32
C ALA A 587 48.23 -15.23 -1.75
N ARG A 588 49.18 -16.12 -1.46
CA ARG A 588 49.05 -17.57 -1.72
C ARG A 588 47.83 -18.16 -1.03
N GLY A 589 47.60 -17.81 0.24
CA GLY A 589 46.44 -18.26 1.01
C GLY A 589 45.11 -17.78 0.41
N LYS A 590 45.03 -16.52 -0.04
CA LYS A 590 43.84 -15.98 -0.72
C LYS A 590 43.55 -16.73 -2.03
N LEU A 591 44.56 -16.93 -2.87
CA LEU A 591 44.43 -17.63 -4.16
C LEU A 591 44.07 -19.11 -3.97
N ASN A 592 44.80 -19.81 -3.11
CA ASN A 592 44.58 -21.24 -2.85
C ASN A 592 43.21 -21.50 -2.23
N ARG A 593 42.74 -20.64 -1.31
CA ARG A 593 41.41 -20.78 -0.72
C ARG A 593 40.32 -20.74 -1.78
N VAL A 594 40.40 -19.77 -2.69
CA VAL A 594 39.42 -19.62 -3.77
C VAL A 594 39.50 -20.79 -4.74
N LEU A 595 40.71 -21.16 -5.19
CA LEU A 595 40.90 -22.29 -6.10
C LEU A 595 40.42 -23.62 -5.50
N THR A 596 40.72 -23.87 -4.22
CA THR A 596 40.24 -25.08 -3.50
C THR A 596 38.73 -25.11 -3.42
N GLN A 597 38.09 -23.97 -3.14
CA GLN A 597 36.64 -23.88 -3.13
C GLN A 597 36.05 -24.18 -4.51
N LEU A 598 36.66 -23.68 -5.59
CA LEU A 598 36.22 -23.97 -6.96
C LEU A 598 36.37 -25.44 -7.33
N LEU A 599 37.53 -26.05 -7.07
CA LEU A 599 37.76 -27.46 -7.40
C LEU A 599 36.85 -28.40 -6.59
N ARG A 600 36.57 -28.05 -5.32
CA ARG A 600 35.60 -28.78 -4.49
C ARG A 600 34.17 -28.60 -4.98
N GLU A 601 33.81 -27.39 -5.40
CA GLU A 601 32.48 -27.12 -5.95
C GLU A 601 32.30 -27.82 -7.29
N GLU A 602 33.29 -27.82 -8.18
CA GLU A 602 33.29 -28.56 -9.44
C GLU A 602 33.17 -30.08 -9.19
N SER A 603 33.91 -30.60 -8.20
CA SER A 603 33.80 -32.00 -7.76
C SER A 603 32.44 -32.32 -7.18
N ARG A 604 31.90 -31.45 -6.31
CA ARG A 604 30.57 -31.59 -5.71
C ARG A 604 29.47 -31.49 -6.76
N GLU A 605 29.57 -30.57 -7.72
CA GLU A 605 28.64 -30.44 -8.83
C GLU A 605 28.72 -31.65 -9.76
N ALA A 606 29.91 -32.19 -10.02
CA ALA A 606 30.07 -33.43 -10.78
C ALA A 606 29.47 -34.62 -10.04
N GLU A 607 29.69 -34.72 -8.73
CA GLU A 607 29.11 -35.74 -7.85
C GLU A 607 27.60 -35.57 -7.70
N GLU A 608 27.09 -34.34 -7.66
CA GLU A 608 25.66 -34.04 -7.63
C GLU A 608 24.99 -34.23 -8.98
N ARG A 609 25.69 -34.04 -10.12
CA ARG A 609 25.21 -34.42 -11.45
C ARG A 609 25.12 -35.94 -11.55
N ALA A 610 26.12 -36.64 -11.04
CA ALA A 610 26.13 -38.09 -10.86
C ALA A 610 24.97 -38.60 -9.97
N VAL A 611 24.73 -37.95 -8.82
CA VAL A 611 23.67 -38.30 -7.86
C VAL A 611 22.28 -37.83 -8.30
N ARG A 612 22.14 -36.69 -9.00
CA ARG A 612 20.88 -36.28 -9.69
C ARG A 612 20.58 -37.20 -10.88
N GLY A 613 21.61 -37.81 -11.46
CA GLY A 613 21.54 -38.94 -12.38
C GLY A 613 21.20 -40.28 -11.71
N HIS A 614 20.80 -40.32 -10.43
CA HIS A 614 20.25 -41.52 -9.80
C HIS A 614 18.87 -41.83 -10.39
N VAL A 615 18.90 -42.43 -11.58
CA VAL A 615 17.81 -43.15 -12.22
C VAL A 615 17.84 -44.54 -11.62
N GLY A 616 16.72 -45.02 -11.07
CA GLY A 616 16.60 -46.43 -10.69
C GLY A 616 17.08 -47.31 -11.84
N PHE A 617 17.80 -48.38 -11.52
CA PHE A 617 18.40 -49.24 -12.53
C PHE A 617 17.34 -49.74 -13.52
N THR A 618 17.69 -49.81 -14.81
CA THR A 618 16.86 -50.42 -15.85
C THR A 618 17.60 -51.60 -16.46
N LEU A 619 16.90 -52.47 -17.18
CA LEU A 619 17.55 -53.61 -17.85
C LEU A 619 18.62 -53.19 -18.87
N THR A 620 18.58 -51.95 -19.38
CA THR A 620 19.57 -51.40 -20.31
C THR A 620 20.76 -50.72 -19.63
N THR A 621 20.77 -50.57 -18.29
CA THR A 621 21.88 -49.93 -17.58
C THR A 621 23.17 -50.74 -17.76
N THR A 622 24.29 -50.06 -18.02
CA THR A 622 25.57 -50.73 -18.26
C THR A 622 26.14 -51.28 -16.95
N ILE A 623 26.92 -52.37 -17.03
CA ILE A 623 27.60 -52.94 -15.84
C ILE A 623 28.50 -51.90 -15.18
N ARG A 624 29.16 -51.04 -15.98
CA ARG A 624 29.97 -49.93 -15.47
C ARG A 624 29.13 -48.99 -14.60
N ASP A 625 27.98 -48.54 -15.08
CA ASP A 625 27.11 -47.61 -14.34
C ASP A 625 26.57 -48.21 -13.04
N VAL A 626 26.32 -49.53 -13.01
CA VAL A 626 25.90 -50.23 -11.79
C VAL A 626 27.00 -50.31 -10.74
N LEU A 627 28.22 -50.66 -11.15
CA LEU A 627 29.34 -50.85 -10.23
C LEU A 627 29.85 -49.53 -9.65
N PHE A 628 29.89 -48.48 -10.48
CA PHE A 628 30.28 -47.14 -10.02
C PHE A 628 29.10 -46.33 -9.45
N ARG A 629 27.85 -46.82 -9.56
CA ARG A 629 26.60 -46.14 -9.15
C ARG A 629 26.53 -44.68 -9.60
N GLY A 630 27.03 -44.40 -10.79
CA GLY A 630 27.14 -43.05 -11.34
C GLY A 630 28.16 -42.13 -10.66
N ARG A 631 28.91 -42.54 -9.62
CA ARG A 631 29.88 -41.70 -8.90
C ARG A 631 30.98 -41.16 -9.83
N VAL A 632 31.48 -39.97 -9.52
CA VAL A 632 32.66 -39.39 -10.18
C VAL A 632 33.87 -40.28 -9.89
N ARG A 633 34.51 -40.77 -10.95
CA ARG A 633 35.68 -41.65 -10.85
C ARG A 633 36.89 -40.86 -10.39
N VAL A 634 37.33 -41.15 -9.18
CA VAL A 634 38.50 -40.52 -8.57
C VAL A 634 39.78 -40.84 -9.34
N MET A 635 39.85 -42.03 -9.94
CA MET A 635 40.98 -42.49 -10.76
C MET A 635 41.22 -41.65 -12.04
N ASP A 636 40.23 -40.85 -12.46
CA ASP A 636 40.29 -39.91 -13.60
C ASP A 636 40.61 -38.47 -13.18
N MET A 637 40.83 -38.20 -11.89
CA MET A 637 41.30 -36.89 -11.42
C MET A 637 42.76 -36.67 -11.82
N LYS A 638 43.15 -35.43 -12.12
CA LYS A 638 44.55 -35.07 -12.38
C LYS A 638 45.33 -34.91 -11.08
N LEU A 639 46.63 -35.23 -11.11
CA LEU A 639 47.53 -35.13 -9.95
C LEU A 639 47.55 -33.72 -9.36
N ASN A 640 47.66 -32.67 -10.18
CA ASN A 640 47.70 -31.29 -9.68
C ASN A 640 46.39 -30.89 -8.98
N ASP A 641 45.24 -31.39 -9.43
CA ASP A 641 43.94 -31.10 -8.80
C ASP A 641 43.90 -31.71 -7.38
N PHE A 642 44.37 -32.95 -7.24
CA PHE A 642 44.51 -33.62 -5.94
C PHE A 642 45.48 -32.86 -5.02
N LEU A 643 46.67 -32.52 -5.51
CA LEU A 643 47.68 -31.78 -4.73
C LEU A 643 47.16 -30.41 -4.30
N MET A 644 46.38 -29.73 -5.15
CA MET A 644 45.73 -28.46 -4.80
C MET A 644 44.64 -28.62 -3.74
N MET A 645 43.74 -29.59 -3.90
CA MET A 645 42.57 -29.77 -3.03
C MET A 645 42.92 -30.26 -1.62
N GLU A 646 43.93 -31.13 -1.51
CA GLU A 646 44.27 -31.83 -0.27
C GLU A 646 45.59 -31.35 0.35
N LEU A 647 46.52 -30.81 -0.44
CA LEU A 647 47.88 -30.49 -0.01
C LEU A 647 48.32 -29.04 -0.29
N GLU A 648 47.39 -28.15 -0.63
CA GLU A 648 47.61 -26.72 -0.93
C GLU A 648 48.59 -26.46 -2.10
N GLY A 649 48.74 -27.42 -3.00
CA GLY A 649 49.66 -27.36 -4.14
C GLY A 649 51.07 -27.82 -3.84
N ARG A 650 51.34 -28.37 -2.64
CA ARG A 650 52.63 -29.00 -2.31
C ARG A 650 52.89 -30.18 -3.25
N GLY A 651 54.04 -30.16 -3.92
CA GLY A 651 54.46 -31.17 -4.89
C GLY A 651 54.27 -30.81 -6.37
N ILE A 652 53.66 -29.65 -6.69
CA ILE A 652 53.55 -29.14 -8.06
C ILE A 652 54.87 -28.47 -8.46
N LEU A 653 55.66 -29.14 -9.33
CA LEU A 653 57.00 -28.72 -9.75
C LEU A 653 57.20 -28.97 -11.26
N ARG A 654 58.08 -28.20 -11.92
CA ARG A 654 58.46 -28.37 -13.35
C ARG A 654 58.80 -29.78 -13.76
N ALA A 655 59.48 -30.49 -12.86
CA ALA A 655 59.97 -31.83 -13.13
C ALA A 655 58.86 -32.91 -13.09
N ASN A 656 57.69 -32.57 -12.52
CA ASN A 656 56.60 -33.50 -12.25
C ASN A 656 55.53 -33.36 -13.33
N ARG A 657 55.01 -34.48 -13.85
CA ARG A 657 53.98 -34.46 -14.91
C ARG A 657 52.58 -34.56 -14.31
N ASN A 658 51.67 -33.70 -14.78
CA ASN A 658 50.27 -33.72 -14.37
C ASN A 658 49.52 -34.87 -15.08
N VAL A 659 49.50 -36.04 -14.45
CA VAL A 659 48.85 -37.27 -14.97
C VAL A 659 47.61 -37.63 -14.17
N LEU A 660 46.79 -38.54 -14.71
CA LEU A 660 45.62 -39.06 -14.01
C LEU A 660 46.04 -39.91 -12.81
N LEU A 661 45.26 -39.88 -11.72
CA LEU A 661 45.62 -40.58 -10.49
C LEU A 661 45.82 -42.09 -10.69
N ARG A 662 45.08 -42.75 -11.60
CA ARG A 662 45.34 -44.17 -11.94
C ARG A 662 46.76 -44.43 -12.43
N VAL A 663 47.31 -43.49 -13.20
CA VAL A 663 48.63 -43.58 -13.82
C VAL A 663 49.69 -43.28 -12.76
N PHE A 664 49.45 -42.24 -11.95
CA PHE A 664 50.33 -41.87 -10.85
C PHE A 664 50.45 -42.97 -9.80
N ILE A 665 49.35 -43.54 -9.34
CA ILE A 665 49.34 -44.55 -8.26
C ILE A 665 49.98 -45.87 -8.71
N SER A 666 49.98 -46.15 -10.01
CA SER A 666 50.64 -47.34 -10.56
C SER A 666 52.17 -47.24 -10.51
N ASP A 667 52.73 -46.04 -10.69
CA ASP A 667 54.18 -45.77 -10.62
C ASP A 667 54.46 -44.33 -10.16
N PRO A 668 54.33 -44.03 -8.85
CA PRO A 668 54.44 -42.66 -8.36
C PRO A 668 55.87 -42.09 -8.49
N THR A 669 56.87 -42.96 -8.44
CA THR A 669 58.29 -42.62 -8.58
C THR A 669 58.66 -42.06 -9.96
N SER A 670 57.90 -42.41 -11.00
CA SER A 670 58.13 -41.87 -12.35
C SER A 670 57.61 -40.44 -12.54
N TYR A 671 56.67 -39.99 -11.69
CA TYR A 671 55.96 -38.71 -11.84
C TYR A 671 56.32 -37.68 -10.77
N ILE A 672 56.75 -38.11 -9.57
CA ILE A 672 57.37 -37.24 -8.57
C ILE A 672 58.78 -37.78 -8.31
N ARG A 673 59.79 -37.10 -8.87
CA ARG A 673 61.18 -37.57 -8.85
C ARG A 673 61.90 -37.28 -7.53
N ASP A 674 61.43 -36.29 -6.78
CA ASP A 674 61.98 -35.97 -5.47
C ASP A 674 61.43 -36.98 -4.45
N ALA A 675 62.32 -37.87 -3.98
CA ALA A 675 61.96 -38.92 -3.03
C ALA A 675 61.54 -38.39 -1.65
N GLY A 676 62.02 -37.20 -1.24
CA GLY A 676 61.62 -36.56 0.01
C GLY A 676 60.20 -36.01 -0.08
N VAL A 677 59.92 -35.24 -1.13
CA VAL A 677 58.57 -34.68 -1.38
C VAL A 677 57.55 -35.81 -1.61
N LEU A 678 57.91 -36.85 -2.35
CA LEU A 678 57.04 -38.01 -2.55
C LEU A 678 56.79 -38.75 -1.22
N GLY A 679 57.83 -38.95 -0.41
CA GLY A 679 57.70 -39.55 0.92
C GLY A 679 56.77 -38.77 1.84
N GLU A 680 56.89 -37.44 1.87
CA GLU A 680 55.99 -36.57 2.63
C GLU A 680 54.54 -36.70 2.15
N ILE A 681 54.29 -36.64 0.84
CA ILE A 681 52.95 -36.82 0.25
C ILE A 681 52.37 -38.18 0.65
N GLN A 682 53.14 -39.26 0.52
CA GLN A 682 52.69 -40.63 0.79
C GLN A 682 52.36 -40.87 2.26
N THR A 683 53.00 -40.15 3.19
CA THR A 683 52.67 -40.22 4.62
C THR A 683 51.37 -39.51 5.00
N THR A 684 50.80 -38.70 4.11
CA THR A 684 49.55 -37.99 4.42
C THR A 684 48.35 -38.92 4.41
N GLY A 685 47.46 -38.76 5.39
CA GLY A 685 46.20 -39.51 5.44
C GLY A 685 45.30 -39.26 4.22
N ALA A 686 45.43 -38.11 3.55
CA ALA A 686 44.71 -37.81 2.31
C ALA A 686 45.19 -38.71 1.16
N TYR A 687 46.50 -38.87 0.97
CA TYR A 687 47.05 -39.77 -0.04
C TYR A 687 46.64 -41.22 0.19
N LEU A 688 46.71 -41.74 1.42
CA LEU A 688 46.36 -43.13 1.71
C LEU A 688 44.89 -43.45 1.42
N ARG A 689 43.96 -42.55 1.77
CA ARG A 689 42.54 -42.70 1.41
C ARG A 689 42.33 -42.67 -0.10
N MET A 690 43.03 -41.76 -0.77
CA MET A 690 42.95 -41.58 -2.21
C MET A 690 43.48 -42.81 -2.95
N GLU A 691 44.64 -43.32 -2.53
CA GLU A 691 45.27 -44.51 -3.10
C GLU A 691 44.36 -45.75 -2.98
N GLY A 692 43.79 -45.97 -1.80
CA GLY A 692 42.82 -47.05 -1.58
C GLY A 692 41.64 -46.97 -2.54
N THR A 693 41.03 -45.78 -2.66
CA THR A 693 39.88 -45.54 -3.53
C THR A 693 40.21 -45.80 -5.00
N VAL A 694 41.33 -45.26 -5.49
CA VAL A 694 41.73 -45.44 -6.90
C VAL A 694 42.08 -46.91 -7.19
N ARG A 695 42.70 -47.64 -6.27
CA ARG A 695 42.97 -49.08 -6.42
C ARG A 695 41.68 -49.89 -6.46
N GLU A 696 40.69 -49.55 -5.64
CA GLU A 696 39.35 -50.17 -5.68
C GLU A 696 38.65 -49.90 -7.02
N GLU A 697 38.62 -48.65 -7.48
CA GLU A 697 38.03 -48.26 -8.76
C GLU A 697 38.70 -48.95 -9.95
N MET A 698 40.03 -49.00 -9.99
CA MET A 698 40.77 -49.77 -11.01
C MET A 698 40.39 -51.25 -10.99
N GLY A 699 40.19 -51.82 -9.80
CA GLY A 699 39.73 -53.20 -9.63
C GLY A 699 38.31 -53.45 -10.17
N LEU A 700 37.40 -52.48 -10.03
CA LEU A 700 36.05 -52.54 -10.60
C LEU A 700 36.08 -52.39 -12.14
N GLU A 701 36.90 -51.48 -12.67
CA GLU A 701 37.03 -51.28 -14.11
C GLU A 701 37.58 -52.53 -14.81
N GLU A 702 38.50 -53.25 -14.17
CA GLU A 702 38.99 -54.55 -14.65
C GLU A 702 37.88 -55.62 -14.68
N VAL A 703 36.97 -55.61 -13.68
CA VAL A 703 35.81 -56.50 -13.68
C VAL A 703 34.83 -56.14 -14.81
N VAL A 704 34.58 -54.85 -15.05
CA VAL A 704 33.78 -54.38 -16.19
C VAL A 704 34.38 -54.86 -17.51
N ARG A 705 35.70 -54.71 -17.68
CA ARG A 705 36.43 -55.15 -18.88
C ARG A 705 36.25 -56.64 -19.12
N ARG A 706 36.51 -57.46 -18.10
CA ARG A 706 36.35 -58.93 -18.19
C ARG A 706 34.92 -59.37 -18.47
N LEU A 707 33.91 -58.68 -17.91
CA LEU A 707 32.50 -58.96 -18.19
C LEU A 707 32.12 -58.58 -19.63
N SER A 708 32.62 -57.44 -20.12
CA SER A 708 32.42 -57.02 -21.50
C SER A 708 33.04 -57.98 -22.51
N GLU A 709 34.22 -58.55 -22.22
CA GLU A 709 34.87 -59.58 -23.07
C GLU A 709 34.02 -60.85 -23.19
N ASN A 710 33.21 -61.16 -22.18
CA ASN A 710 32.27 -62.28 -22.17
C ASN A 710 30.87 -61.90 -22.70
N GLY A 711 30.71 -60.73 -23.31
CA GLY A 711 29.44 -60.26 -23.87
C GLY A 711 28.44 -59.70 -22.84
N VAL A 712 28.85 -59.51 -21.59
CA VAL A 712 28.00 -59.02 -20.50
C VAL A 712 28.28 -57.53 -20.23
N ASN A 713 27.60 -56.67 -20.99
CA ASN A 713 27.80 -55.21 -20.92
C ASN A 713 26.62 -54.45 -20.27
N SER A 714 25.50 -55.12 -20.00
CA SER A 714 24.27 -54.54 -19.43
C SER A 714 23.65 -55.43 -18.35
N LEU A 715 22.77 -54.87 -17.52
CA LEU A 715 22.00 -55.64 -16.53
C LEU A 715 21.13 -56.74 -17.17
N ALA A 716 20.58 -56.50 -18.36
CA ALA A 716 19.88 -57.53 -19.14
C ALA A 716 20.82 -58.69 -19.50
N ALA A 717 22.01 -58.37 -20.01
CA ALA A 717 23.01 -59.39 -20.34
C ALA A 717 23.50 -60.14 -19.08
N TRP A 718 23.59 -59.46 -17.93
CA TRP A 718 23.93 -60.09 -16.64
C TRP A 718 22.85 -61.05 -16.15
N SER A 719 21.57 -60.69 -16.31
CA SER A 719 20.43 -61.56 -16.01
C SER A 719 20.49 -62.87 -16.82
N LEU A 720 20.88 -62.77 -18.09
CA LEU A 720 20.94 -63.88 -19.04
C LEU A 720 22.30 -64.59 -19.11
N ALA A 721 23.31 -64.12 -18.36
CA ALA A 721 24.66 -64.66 -18.43
C ALA A 721 24.71 -66.10 -17.89
N ALA A 722 25.54 -66.93 -18.53
CA ALA A 722 25.80 -68.30 -18.10
C ALA A 722 26.47 -68.34 -16.70
N GLU A 723 26.20 -69.38 -15.92
CA GLU A 723 26.72 -69.49 -14.56
C GLU A 723 28.25 -69.56 -14.51
N GLU A 724 28.91 -70.06 -15.55
CA GLU A 724 30.37 -70.04 -15.68
C GLU A 724 30.91 -68.60 -15.75
N VAL A 725 30.20 -67.70 -16.46
CA VAL A 725 30.56 -66.27 -16.57
C VAL A 725 30.31 -65.56 -15.24
N LYS A 726 29.17 -65.84 -14.59
CA LYS A 726 28.87 -65.28 -13.26
C LYS A 726 29.86 -65.77 -12.21
N ALA A 727 30.25 -67.05 -12.22
CA ALA A 727 31.21 -67.63 -11.28
C ALA A 727 32.59 -66.96 -11.32
N CYS A 728 32.98 -66.38 -12.45
CA CYS A 728 34.24 -65.67 -12.63
C CYS A 728 34.30 -64.27 -11.99
N VAL A 729 33.18 -63.76 -11.44
CA VAL A 729 33.06 -62.44 -10.80
C VAL A 729 33.18 -62.55 -9.27
N ARG A 730 33.79 -61.55 -8.61
CA ARG A 730 33.86 -61.49 -7.14
C ARG A 730 32.48 -61.38 -6.51
N ASP A 731 32.29 -61.97 -5.34
CA ASP A 731 30.97 -62.08 -4.70
C ASP A 731 30.36 -60.71 -4.34
N ASP A 732 31.15 -59.74 -3.90
CA ASP A 732 30.65 -58.38 -3.61
C ASP A 732 30.10 -57.65 -4.85
N THR A 733 30.73 -57.89 -6.01
CA THR A 733 30.28 -57.37 -7.30
C THR A 733 28.99 -58.07 -7.75
N LYS A 734 28.90 -59.40 -7.56
CA LYS A 734 27.65 -60.15 -7.83
C LYS A 734 26.50 -59.64 -6.97
N ILE A 735 26.74 -59.43 -5.67
CA ILE A 735 25.76 -58.88 -4.73
C ILE A 735 25.27 -57.51 -5.22
N SER A 736 26.19 -56.66 -5.67
CA SER A 736 25.85 -55.33 -6.19
C SER A 736 25.01 -55.38 -7.48
N LEU A 737 25.40 -56.23 -8.45
CA LEU A 737 24.67 -56.40 -9.71
C LEU A 737 23.29 -57.06 -9.50
N ASN A 738 23.21 -58.03 -8.59
CA ASN A 738 21.95 -58.69 -8.25
C ASN A 738 21.01 -57.77 -7.44
N ALA A 739 21.56 -56.96 -6.53
CA ALA A 739 20.79 -55.95 -5.81
C ALA A 739 20.20 -54.90 -6.76
N ALA A 740 20.97 -54.46 -7.75
CA ALA A 740 20.48 -53.58 -8.82
C ALA A 740 19.39 -54.26 -9.68
N LEU A 741 19.54 -55.56 -9.97
CA LEU A 741 18.53 -56.34 -10.68
C LEU A 741 17.22 -56.50 -9.87
N GLU A 742 17.33 -56.65 -8.55
CA GLU A 742 16.18 -56.71 -7.65
C GLU A 742 15.52 -55.33 -7.45
N GLU A 743 16.30 -54.25 -7.48
CA GLU A 743 15.78 -52.88 -7.52
C GLU A 743 14.95 -52.61 -8.80
N VAL A 744 15.39 -53.15 -9.95
CA VAL A 744 14.60 -53.14 -11.20
C VAL A 744 13.29 -53.92 -11.03
N ARG A 745 13.27 -54.97 -10.20
CA ARG A 745 12.11 -55.87 -10.01
C ARG A 745 11.12 -55.39 -8.94
N ASN A 746 11.56 -54.57 -7.97
CA ASN A 746 10.74 -54.10 -6.84
C ASN A 746 10.83 -52.57 -6.64
N PRO A 747 9.96 -51.76 -7.27
CA PRO A 747 9.95 -50.32 -7.09
C PRO A 747 9.23 -49.95 -5.78
N THR A 748 9.87 -50.14 -4.63
CA THR A 748 9.29 -49.75 -3.33
C THR A 748 10.02 -48.53 -2.78
N THR A 749 9.34 -47.38 -2.85
CA THR A 749 9.71 -46.05 -2.30
C THR A 749 10.36 -45.05 -3.27
N SER A 750 9.60 -44.62 -4.27
CA SER A 750 9.62 -43.23 -4.75
C SER A 750 8.23 -42.91 -5.30
N SER A 751 7.72 -41.72 -4.98
CA SER A 751 6.37 -41.24 -5.27
C SER A 751 5.92 -41.56 -6.70
N ALA A 752 5.07 -42.58 -6.86
CA ALA A 752 4.42 -42.85 -8.13
C ALA A 752 3.49 -41.67 -8.47
N PRO A 753 3.56 -41.13 -9.70
CA PRO A 753 2.65 -40.08 -10.15
C PRO A 753 1.20 -40.56 -10.09
N ILE A 754 0.29 -39.71 -9.61
CA ILE A 754 -1.13 -39.91 -9.85
C ILE A 754 -1.41 -39.34 -11.24
N TYR A 755 -1.64 -40.22 -12.21
CA TYR A 755 -2.04 -39.81 -13.56
C TYR A 755 -3.45 -39.23 -13.55
N LEU A 756 -3.59 -38.05 -14.15
CA LEU A 756 -4.84 -37.34 -14.26
C LEU A 756 -5.41 -37.51 -15.67
N GLU A 757 -6.20 -38.56 -15.85
CA GLU A 757 -6.78 -38.90 -17.15
C GLU A 757 -7.62 -37.74 -17.72
N GLY A 758 -7.32 -37.31 -18.93
CA GLY A 758 -8.02 -36.24 -19.65
C GLY A 758 -7.81 -34.81 -19.13
N GLU A 759 -7.02 -34.58 -18.08
CA GLU A 759 -6.77 -33.21 -17.57
C GLU A 759 -5.79 -32.42 -18.45
N TYR A 760 -4.81 -33.09 -19.08
CA TYR A 760 -3.95 -32.45 -20.09
C TYR A 760 -4.79 -31.94 -21.26
N GLU A 761 -5.63 -32.82 -21.83
CA GLU A 761 -6.53 -32.49 -22.95
C GLU A 761 -7.53 -31.39 -22.58
N SER A 762 -8.03 -31.38 -21.34
CA SER A 762 -8.96 -30.34 -20.89
C SER A 762 -8.34 -28.94 -20.87
N VAL A 763 -7.09 -28.82 -20.41
CA VAL A 763 -6.39 -27.53 -20.38
C VAL A 763 -5.92 -27.15 -21.78
N TYR A 764 -5.37 -28.10 -22.55
CA TYR A 764 -4.88 -27.85 -23.90
C TYR A 764 -6.03 -27.47 -24.86
N ASN A 765 -7.17 -28.16 -24.82
CA ASN A 765 -8.31 -27.89 -25.69
C ASN A 765 -9.31 -26.88 -25.10
N ALA A 766 -8.88 -26.03 -24.15
CA ALA A 766 -9.76 -25.03 -23.54
C ALA A 766 -10.36 -24.09 -24.61
N ARG A 767 -11.67 -23.87 -24.53
CA ARG A 767 -12.43 -23.11 -25.53
C ARG A 767 -12.27 -21.61 -25.33
N TRP A 768 -12.06 -20.89 -26.43
CA TRP A 768 -11.95 -19.43 -26.43
C TRP A 768 -13.31 -18.77 -26.59
N HIS A 769 -13.52 -17.74 -25.80
CA HIS A 769 -14.56 -16.74 -25.99
C HIS A 769 -13.95 -15.37 -25.72
N HIS A 770 -14.61 -14.31 -26.20
CA HIS A 770 -14.19 -12.96 -25.87
C HIS A 770 -15.37 -12.01 -25.76
N VAL A 771 -15.13 -10.89 -25.09
CA VAL A 771 -16.13 -9.85 -24.84
C VAL A 771 -15.62 -8.54 -25.40
N VAL A 772 -16.41 -7.97 -26.30
CA VAL A 772 -16.15 -6.66 -26.92
C VAL A 772 -17.12 -5.62 -26.39
N GLU A 773 -16.63 -4.40 -26.22
CA GLU A 773 -17.45 -3.24 -25.91
C GLU A 773 -17.81 -2.52 -27.21
N VAL A 774 -19.12 -2.44 -27.49
CA VAL A 774 -19.68 -1.80 -28.68
C VAL A 774 -20.38 -0.49 -28.26
N PRO A 775 -20.08 0.64 -28.92
CA PRO A 775 -20.80 1.89 -28.66
C PRO A 775 -22.20 1.84 -29.27
N ASP A 776 -23.25 1.96 -28.44
CA ASP A 776 -24.64 2.08 -28.88
C ASP A 776 -25.17 3.48 -28.53
N GLY A 777 -26.07 4.06 -29.33
CA GLY A 777 -26.47 5.48 -29.33
C GLY A 777 -27.06 6.05 -28.02
N GLY A 778 -27.08 5.29 -26.93
CA GLY A 778 -27.43 5.71 -25.56
C GLY A 778 -26.52 5.16 -24.44
N GLY A 779 -25.41 4.47 -24.75
CA GLY A 779 -24.48 3.87 -23.78
C GLY A 779 -23.52 2.83 -24.39
N THR A 780 -22.64 2.23 -23.59
CA THR A 780 -21.78 1.11 -24.07
C THR A 780 -22.40 -0.25 -23.73
N VAL A 781 -22.44 -1.16 -24.71
CA VAL A 781 -22.95 -2.54 -24.58
C VAL A 781 -21.78 -3.53 -24.63
N MET A 782 -21.86 -4.61 -23.87
CA MET A 782 -20.88 -5.69 -23.88
C MET A 782 -21.43 -6.86 -24.68
N GLU A 783 -20.78 -7.24 -25.77
CA GLU A 783 -21.16 -8.37 -26.63
C GLU A 783 -20.18 -9.53 -26.43
N VAL A 784 -20.72 -10.75 -26.38
CA VAL A 784 -19.96 -11.98 -26.17
C VAL A 784 -19.86 -12.73 -27.49
N GLU A 785 -18.64 -13.02 -27.90
CA GLU A 785 -18.32 -13.71 -29.14
C GLU A 785 -17.59 -15.02 -28.86
N GLU A 786 -17.84 -16.02 -29.72
CA GLU A 786 -17.17 -17.32 -29.66
C GLU A 786 -15.84 -17.25 -30.43
N GLY A 787 -14.81 -17.91 -29.90
CA GLY A 787 -13.49 -17.96 -30.50
C GLY A 787 -12.52 -16.90 -29.97
N LYS A 788 -11.29 -16.96 -30.49
CA LYS A 788 -10.21 -16.05 -30.13
C LYS A 788 -10.36 -14.74 -30.93
N PRO A 789 -10.20 -13.57 -30.31
CA PRO A 789 -10.33 -12.29 -31.02
C PRO A 789 -9.31 -12.15 -32.14
N GLU A 790 -9.70 -11.50 -33.24
CA GLU A 790 -8.81 -11.26 -34.40
C GLU A 790 -7.61 -10.36 -34.05
N GLN A 791 -7.82 -9.38 -33.17
CA GLN A 791 -6.79 -8.47 -32.69
C GLN A 791 -6.72 -8.50 -31.15
N SER A 792 -5.52 -8.79 -30.63
CA SER A 792 -5.23 -8.67 -29.19
C SER A 792 -4.87 -7.23 -28.82
N TRP A 793 -4.79 -6.92 -27.52
CA TRP A 793 -4.30 -5.62 -27.05
C TRP A 793 -2.89 -5.31 -27.58
N THR A 794 -2.65 -4.04 -27.91
CA THR A 794 -1.36 -3.52 -28.34
C THR A 794 -0.58 -2.99 -27.15
N TYR A 795 0.74 -3.23 -27.16
CA TYR A 795 1.63 -2.81 -26.08
C TYR A 795 2.85 -2.05 -26.62
N LYS A 796 3.26 -1.02 -25.90
CA LYS A 796 4.52 -0.30 -26.10
C LYS A 796 5.58 -0.83 -25.15
N ALA A 797 6.82 -0.92 -25.63
CA ALA A 797 7.95 -1.34 -24.80
C ALA A 797 8.32 -0.20 -23.82
N ALA A 798 8.32 -0.51 -22.52
CA ALA A 798 8.74 0.39 -21.45
C ALA A 798 9.83 -0.33 -20.63
N GLY A 799 11.09 -0.16 -21.03
CA GLY A 799 12.23 -0.87 -20.41
C GLY A 799 12.16 -2.40 -20.59
N ARG A 800 12.19 -3.15 -19.48
CA ARG A 800 12.03 -4.63 -19.43
C ARG A 800 10.57 -5.09 -19.21
N THR A 801 9.62 -4.18 -19.40
CA THR A 801 8.18 -4.38 -19.23
C THR A 801 7.42 -3.82 -20.44
N PHE A 802 6.11 -4.07 -20.48
CA PHE A 802 5.20 -3.56 -21.49
C PHE A 802 4.18 -2.63 -20.83
N GLU A 803 3.78 -1.57 -21.53
CA GLU A 803 2.65 -0.69 -21.18
C GLU A 803 1.59 -0.80 -22.27
N LYS A 804 0.31 -0.72 -21.90
CA LYS A 804 -0.79 -0.75 -22.87
C LYS A 804 -0.71 0.48 -23.77
N ASP A 805 -0.80 0.28 -25.09
CA ASP A 805 -0.79 1.38 -26.05
C ASP A 805 -2.21 1.88 -26.31
N ASP A 806 -2.66 2.86 -25.52
CA ASP A 806 -3.98 3.47 -25.64
C ASP A 806 -4.08 4.53 -26.75
N GLY A 807 -2.95 4.89 -27.40
CA GLY A 807 -2.87 6.01 -28.34
C GLY A 807 -3.30 5.70 -29.79
N ALA A 808 -3.56 4.42 -30.11
CA ALA A 808 -3.83 3.97 -31.48
C ALA A 808 -5.30 3.58 -31.76
N GLN A 809 -6.18 3.59 -30.76
CA GLN A 809 -7.58 3.16 -30.94
C GLN A 809 -8.45 4.32 -31.44
N GLN A 810 -8.99 4.17 -32.67
CA GLN A 810 -9.94 5.12 -33.24
C GLN A 810 -11.23 5.19 -32.40
N SER A 811 -11.74 6.41 -32.17
CA SER A 811 -13.03 6.63 -31.52
C SER A 811 -14.15 6.02 -32.36
N GLY A 812 -14.78 4.94 -31.86
CA GLY A 812 -15.93 4.28 -32.51
C GLY A 812 -15.73 2.82 -32.90
N ALA A 813 -14.52 2.25 -32.75
CA ALA A 813 -14.26 0.83 -33.02
C ALA A 813 -14.64 -0.08 -31.83
N GLU A 814 -15.05 -1.32 -32.11
CA GLU A 814 -15.27 -2.38 -31.11
C GLU A 814 -14.01 -2.60 -30.26
N ARG A 815 -14.18 -2.63 -28.94
CA ARG A 815 -13.03 -2.70 -28.01
C ARG A 815 -13.01 -4.03 -27.29
N LEU A 816 -11.98 -4.84 -27.52
CA LEU A 816 -11.73 -6.05 -26.73
C LEU A 816 -11.53 -5.70 -25.24
N ARG A 817 -12.38 -6.25 -24.37
CA ARG A 817 -12.33 -6.04 -22.91
C ARG A 817 -11.92 -7.28 -22.14
N LEU A 818 -12.33 -8.46 -22.60
CA LEU A 818 -12.06 -9.71 -21.89
C LEU A 818 -11.89 -10.86 -22.88
N MET A 819 -10.91 -11.72 -22.65
CA MET A 819 -10.88 -13.07 -23.22
C MET A 819 -11.19 -14.09 -22.13
N VAL A 820 -11.87 -15.17 -22.48
CA VAL A 820 -12.25 -16.23 -21.56
C VAL A 820 -11.81 -17.57 -22.13
N LEU A 821 -11.08 -18.33 -21.31
CA LEU A 821 -10.71 -19.72 -21.60
C LEU A 821 -11.49 -20.66 -20.70
N THR A 822 -12.31 -21.52 -21.29
CA THR A 822 -13.15 -22.48 -20.55
C THR A 822 -12.58 -23.87 -20.68
N SER A 823 -12.16 -24.46 -19.55
CA SER A 823 -11.66 -25.84 -19.46
C SER A 823 -12.75 -26.77 -18.91
N ASP A 824 -13.04 -27.86 -19.62
CA ASP A 824 -14.12 -28.80 -19.28
C ASP A 824 -13.96 -29.39 -17.87
N LYS A 825 -12.73 -29.64 -17.43
CA LYS A 825 -12.38 -30.15 -16.09
C LYS A 825 -11.85 -29.08 -15.14
N GLY A 826 -11.75 -27.83 -15.59
CA GLY A 826 -11.25 -26.70 -14.80
C GLY A 826 -9.73 -26.53 -14.86
N TRP A 827 -9.15 -25.84 -13.87
CA TRP A 827 -7.75 -25.42 -13.86
C TRP A 827 -7.03 -25.93 -12.61
N PRO A 828 -5.69 -26.06 -12.62
CA PRO A 828 -4.92 -26.51 -11.44
C PRO A 828 -5.22 -25.75 -10.13
N TYR A 829 -5.56 -24.46 -10.23
CA TYR A 829 -5.99 -23.65 -9.08
C TYR A 829 -7.32 -24.11 -8.46
N SER A 830 -8.29 -24.55 -9.27
CA SER A 830 -9.62 -24.98 -8.80
C SER A 830 -9.64 -26.45 -8.33
N TRP A 831 -8.68 -27.28 -8.75
CA TRP A 831 -8.56 -28.70 -8.35
C TRP A 831 -8.20 -28.95 -6.87
N LYS A 832 -8.03 -27.89 -6.08
CA LYS A 832 -7.83 -27.96 -4.62
C LYS A 832 -9.11 -28.30 -3.85
N TRP A 833 -10.29 -27.98 -4.39
CA TRP A 833 -11.57 -28.05 -3.67
C TRP A 833 -12.56 -28.95 -4.44
N LYS A 834 -12.41 -30.29 -4.33
CA LYS A 834 -13.29 -31.25 -5.01
C LYS A 834 -14.75 -31.27 -4.53
N GLU A 835 -15.17 -30.35 -3.66
CA GLU A 835 -16.50 -30.38 -3.01
C GLU A 835 -17.35 -29.10 -3.17
N LYS A 836 -16.87 -28.03 -3.82
CA LYS A 836 -17.69 -26.85 -4.15
C LYS A 836 -17.30 -26.27 -5.51
N GLU A 837 -18.29 -26.24 -6.43
CA GLU A 837 -18.31 -25.56 -7.75
C GLU A 837 -16.93 -25.29 -8.38
N SER A 838 -16.48 -26.21 -9.24
CA SER A 838 -15.27 -26.03 -10.05
C SER A 838 -15.41 -24.79 -10.93
N ILE A 839 -14.48 -23.83 -10.79
CA ILE A 839 -14.40 -22.71 -11.72
C ILE A 839 -13.72 -23.20 -13.00
N HIS A 840 -14.48 -23.20 -14.09
CA HIS A 840 -14.06 -23.65 -15.42
C HIS A 840 -13.46 -22.52 -16.27
N ASP A 841 -13.81 -21.27 -15.97
CA ASP A 841 -13.43 -20.10 -16.76
C ASP A 841 -12.18 -19.40 -16.22
N CYS A 842 -11.23 -19.13 -17.12
CA CYS A 842 -10.06 -18.29 -16.90
C CYS A 842 -10.27 -16.93 -17.60
N TYR A 843 -10.44 -15.88 -16.80
CA TYR A 843 -10.66 -14.51 -17.24
C TYR A 843 -9.34 -13.79 -17.56
N VAL A 844 -9.13 -13.40 -18.81
CA VAL A 844 -7.91 -12.77 -19.29
C VAL A 844 -8.21 -11.35 -19.74
N ASN A 845 -7.78 -10.36 -18.96
CA ASN A 845 -7.81 -8.95 -19.34
C ASN A 845 -6.44 -8.49 -19.89
N CYS A 846 -6.33 -7.21 -20.26
CA CYS A 846 -5.10 -6.65 -20.80
C CYS A 846 -3.89 -6.80 -19.86
N GLU A 847 -4.09 -6.80 -18.54
CA GLU A 847 -3.02 -6.97 -17.56
C GLU A 847 -2.51 -8.42 -17.51
N VAL A 848 -3.40 -9.39 -17.61
CA VAL A 848 -3.02 -10.82 -17.67
C VAL A 848 -2.29 -11.13 -18.98
N GLU A 849 -2.77 -10.58 -20.11
CA GLU A 849 -2.09 -10.71 -21.39
C GLU A 849 -0.70 -10.02 -21.37
N ARG A 850 -0.58 -8.87 -20.71
CA ARG A 850 0.71 -8.17 -20.53
C ARG A 850 1.74 -9.05 -19.82
N VAL A 851 1.31 -9.80 -18.80
CA VAL A 851 2.19 -10.77 -18.10
C VAL A 851 2.68 -11.85 -19.06
N TRP A 852 1.79 -12.39 -19.90
CA TRP A 852 2.17 -13.36 -20.91
C TRP A 852 3.18 -12.78 -21.91
N GLN A 853 2.98 -11.55 -22.40
CA GLN A 853 3.93 -10.91 -23.32
C GLN A 853 5.34 -10.78 -22.70
N ILE A 854 5.43 -10.44 -21.41
CA ILE A 854 6.72 -10.39 -20.69
C ILE A 854 7.35 -11.79 -20.65
N VAL A 855 6.58 -12.82 -20.27
CA VAL A 855 7.08 -14.21 -20.21
C VAL A 855 7.47 -14.75 -21.58
N LYS A 856 6.69 -14.42 -22.63
CA LYS A 856 6.97 -14.81 -24.01
C LYS A 856 8.26 -14.21 -24.53
N LYS A 857 8.54 -12.94 -24.21
CA LYS A 857 9.82 -12.29 -24.52
C LYS A 857 10.97 -13.01 -23.82
N ASP A 858 10.84 -13.28 -22.53
CA ASP A 858 11.86 -14.01 -21.75
C ASP A 858 12.10 -15.42 -22.30
N LEU A 859 11.04 -16.12 -22.72
CA LEU A 859 11.14 -17.46 -23.34
C LEU A 859 11.88 -17.40 -24.68
N SER A 860 11.62 -16.37 -25.49
CA SER A 860 12.26 -16.21 -26.79
C SER A 860 13.76 -15.93 -26.64
N GLU A 861 14.14 -15.12 -25.64
CA GLU A 861 15.54 -14.92 -25.25
C GLU A 861 16.14 -16.23 -24.70
N PHE A 862 15.46 -16.90 -23.77
CA PHE A 862 15.91 -18.13 -23.11
C PHE A 862 16.11 -19.34 -24.04
N LEU A 863 15.36 -19.41 -25.14
CA LEU A 863 15.38 -20.54 -26.07
C LEU A 863 16.16 -20.23 -27.37
N SER A 864 16.79 -19.05 -27.46
CA SER A 864 17.56 -18.65 -28.64
C SER A 864 18.87 -19.45 -28.77
N PRO A 865 19.30 -19.83 -29.99
CA PRO A 865 20.52 -20.61 -30.22
C PRO A 865 21.84 -19.85 -30.02
N ASP A 866 21.80 -18.51 -30.03
CA ASP A 866 22.97 -17.61 -30.09
C ASP A 866 23.54 -17.21 -28.72
N ASP A 867 23.18 -17.89 -27.63
CA ASP A 867 23.62 -17.49 -26.29
C ASP A 867 25.09 -17.82 -26.03
N GLU A 868 25.85 -16.77 -25.67
CA GLU A 868 27.09 -16.87 -24.91
C GLU A 868 26.87 -17.73 -23.64
N PRO A 869 27.85 -18.56 -23.24
CA PRO A 869 27.75 -19.35 -22.02
C PRO A 869 27.62 -18.42 -20.79
N GLY A 870 26.40 -18.29 -20.26
CA GLY A 870 26.10 -17.46 -19.09
C GLY A 870 24.70 -16.83 -19.03
N PHE A 871 23.85 -16.97 -20.06
CA PHE A 871 22.49 -16.43 -20.02
C PHE A 871 21.61 -17.16 -18.99
N VAL A 872 21.28 -16.47 -17.90
CA VAL A 872 20.32 -16.94 -16.90
C VAL A 872 18.97 -16.32 -17.25
N PRO A 873 17.91 -17.10 -17.56
CA PRO A 873 16.60 -16.54 -17.90
C PRO A 873 16.12 -15.58 -16.80
N GLY A 874 15.53 -14.47 -17.23
CA GLY A 874 15.03 -13.43 -16.34
C GLY A 874 14.09 -14.01 -15.28
N ARG A 875 14.53 -14.03 -14.01
CA ARG A 875 13.70 -14.51 -12.90
C ARG A 875 12.58 -13.50 -12.68
N ARG A 876 11.32 -13.89 -12.83
CA ARG A 876 10.17 -12.99 -12.70
C ARG A 876 9.39 -13.25 -11.41
N VAL A 877 8.93 -12.17 -10.78
CA VAL A 877 7.98 -12.22 -9.66
C VAL A 877 6.73 -11.47 -10.05
N LEU A 878 5.63 -12.19 -10.25
CA LEU A 878 4.31 -11.59 -10.40
C LEU A 878 3.71 -11.33 -9.02
N ILE A 879 3.51 -10.04 -8.70
CA ILE A 879 2.87 -9.58 -7.48
C ILE A 879 1.41 -9.26 -7.82
N GLY A 880 0.48 -10.04 -7.25
CA GLY A 880 -0.95 -9.84 -7.43
C GLY A 880 -1.77 -10.30 -6.23
N THR A 881 -2.84 -9.58 -5.92
CA THR A 881 -3.71 -9.93 -4.78
C THR A 881 -4.49 -11.22 -5.07
N PRO A 882 -4.55 -12.19 -4.13
CA PRO A 882 -5.39 -13.37 -4.27
C PRO A 882 -6.85 -12.98 -4.56
N GLY A 883 -7.42 -13.51 -5.63
CA GLY A 883 -8.78 -13.18 -6.06
C GLY A 883 -8.94 -11.92 -6.91
N ILE A 884 -7.85 -11.22 -7.28
CA ILE A 884 -7.85 -10.10 -8.25
C ILE A 884 -7.39 -10.55 -9.65
N GLY A 885 -6.68 -11.69 -9.74
CA GLY A 885 -6.16 -12.19 -11.03
C GLY A 885 -4.83 -12.96 -10.95
N LYS A 886 -4.27 -13.20 -9.76
CA LYS A 886 -2.99 -13.91 -9.58
C LYS A 886 -3.03 -15.37 -10.09
N SER A 887 -3.62 -16.26 -9.32
CA SER A 887 -3.61 -17.71 -9.61
C SER A 887 -4.69 -18.11 -10.62
N MET A 888 -5.89 -17.57 -10.40
CA MET A 888 -7.10 -17.89 -11.15
C MET A 888 -7.02 -17.47 -12.63
N ALA A 889 -6.41 -16.31 -12.90
CA ALA A 889 -6.29 -15.74 -14.23
C ALA A 889 -4.87 -15.89 -14.77
N ALA A 890 -3.89 -15.16 -14.22
CA ALA A 890 -2.53 -15.17 -14.76
C ALA A 890 -1.85 -16.55 -14.68
N GLY A 891 -1.98 -17.28 -13.56
CA GLY A 891 -1.44 -18.63 -13.47
C GLY A 891 -2.04 -19.59 -14.50
N SER A 892 -3.37 -19.65 -14.58
CA SER A 892 -4.11 -20.48 -15.56
C SER A 892 -3.76 -20.12 -17.01
N TYR A 893 -3.71 -18.82 -17.32
CA TYR A 893 -3.40 -18.34 -18.66
C TYR A 893 -1.97 -18.63 -19.08
N LEU A 894 -1.01 -18.44 -18.17
CA LEU A 894 0.39 -18.81 -18.41
C LEU A 894 0.53 -20.32 -18.68
N LEU A 895 -0.18 -21.16 -17.93
CA LEU A 895 -0.17 -22.60 -18.17
C LEU A 895 -0.68 -22.93 -19.57
N TYR A 896 -1.85 -22.39 -19.95
CA TYR A 896 -2.42 -22.58 -21.27
C TYR A 896 -1.43 -22.19 -22.37
N GLN A 897 -0.84 -21.00 -22.26
CA GLN A 897 0.09 -20.48 -23.24
C GLN A 897 1.40 -21.29 -23.33
N LEU A 898 1.94 -21.76 -22.20
CA LEU A 898 3.15 -22.61 -22.18
C LEU A 898 2.90 -24.00 -22.77
N LEU A 899 1.70 -24.55 -22.59
CA LEU A 899 1.30 -25.81 -23.22
C LEU A 899 1.18 -25.68 -24.75
N HIS A 900 0.79 -24.50 -25.24
CA HIS A 900 0.73 -24.19 -26.67
C HIS A 900 2.05 -23.68 -27.26
N TYR A 901 3.06 -23.46 -26.43
CA TYR A 901 4.42 -23.16 -26.89
C TYR A 901 5.02 -24.38 -27.59
N ASP A 902 6.10 -24.20 -28.36
CA ASP A 902 6.80 -25.30 -29.04
C ASP A 902 7.16 -26.44 -28.05
N ALA A 903 6.73 -27.67 -28.37
CA ALA A 903 6.97 -28.84 -27.54
C ALA A 903 8.40 -29.39 -27.66
N GLU A 904 9.09 -29.12 -28.76
CA GLU A 904 10.49 -29.51 -28.95
C GLU A 904 11.42 -28.62 -28.11
N GLN A 905 11.10 -27.32 -28.02
CA GLN A 905 11.88 -26.37 -27.23
C GLN A 905 11.52 -26.40 -25.74
N LEU A 906 10.23 -26.63 -25.43
CA LEU A 906 9.71 -26.64 -24.07
C LEU A 906 8.80 -27.87 -23.85
N PRO A 907 9.37 -29.07 -23.67
CA PRO A 907 8.61 -30.32 -23.55
C PRO A 907 7.80 -30.46 -22.25
N MET A 908 8.15 -29.71 -21.19
CA MET A 908 7.50 -29.85 -19.88
C MET A 908 7.09 -28.52 -19.23
N VAL A 909 5.94 -28.54 -18.55
CA VAL A 909 5.45 -27.42 -17.73
C VAL A 909 5.06 -27.93 -16.35
N ALA A 910 5.65 -27.35 -15.30
CA ALA A 910 5.33 -27.67 -13.91
C ALA A 910 4.54 -26.52 -13.27
N TYR A 911 3.37 -26.81 -12.73
CA TYR A 911 2.55 -25.87 -11.97
C TYR A 911 2.51 -26.30 -10.50
N PHE A 912 3.10 -25.48 -9.63
CA PHE A 912 3.06 -25.71 -8.19
C PHE A 912 2.01 -24.83 -7.53
N ILE A 913 1.14 -25.43 -6.70
CA ILE A 913 0.19 -24.70 -5.87
C ILE A 913 -0.08 -25.44 -4.56
N ALA A 914 0.02 -24.70 -3.46
CA ALA A 914 -0.19 -25.20 -2.10
C ALA A 914 0.77 -26.34 -1.71
N ASP A 915 0.33 -27.59 -1.75
CA ASP A 915 1.09 -28.80 -1.41
C ASP A 915 1.14 -29.80 -2.59
N ARG A 916 0.71 -29.36 -3.77
CA ARG A 916 0.59 -30.18 -4.99
C ARG A 916 1.44 -29.62 -6.12
N THR A 917 2.03 -30.55 -6.86
CA THR A 917 2.77 -30.26 -8.09
C THR A 917 2.07 -30.95 -9.25
N PHE A 918 1.59 -30.16 -10.20
CA PHE A 918 1.06 -30.63 -11.47
C PHE A 918 2.20 -30.59 -12.49
N LEU A 919 2.50 -31.74 -13.10
CA LEU A 919 3.47 -31.82 -14.18
C LEU A 919 2.74 -32.19 -15.47
N PHE A 920 2.89 -31.33 -16.47
CA PHE A 920 2.35 -31.53 -17.80
C PHE A 920 3.50 -31.88 -18.74
N ASP A 921 3.48 -33.10 -19.22
CA ASP A 921 4.38 -33.59 -20.25
C ASP A 921 3.71 -33.42 -21.61
N LYS A 922 4.26 -32.53 -22.44
CA LYS A 922 3.73 -32.22 -23.77
C LYS A 922 4.11 -33.26 -24.81
N THR A 923 5.16 -34.05 -24.55
CA THR A 923 5.60 -35.12 -25.46
C THR A 923 4.68 -36.32 -25.39
N THR A 924 4.23 -36.68 -24.19
CA THR A 924 3.29 -37.79 -23.96
C THR A 924 1.83 -37.34 -23.84
N ARG A 925 1.59 -36.02 -23.77
CA ARG A 925 0.27 -35.39 -23.51
C ARG A 925 -0.37 -35.88 -22.22
N VAL A 926 0.45 -36.02 -21.18
CA VAL A 926 0.03 -36.54 -19.88
C VAL A 926 0.15 -35.47 -18.80
N ALA A 927 -0.89 -35.35 -17.97
CA ALA A 927 -0.87 -34.57 -16.73
C ALA A 927 -0.73 -35.51 -15.53
N SER A 928 0.17 -35.19 -14.62
CA SER A 928 0.42 -35.98 -13.40
C SER A 928 0.48 -35.09 -12.16
N VAL A 929 0.07 -35.65 -11.02
CA VAL A 929 0.09 -34.96 -9.72
C VAL A 929 1.00 -35.66 -8.74
N TYR A 930 1.81 -34.84 -8.08
CA TYR A 930 2.64 -35.22 -6.96
C TYR A 930 2.22 -34.45 -5.71
N LYS A 931 2.24 -35.11 -4.56
CA LYS A 931 1.89 -34.54 -3.26
C LYS A 931 3.14 -34.42 -2.38
N GLY A 932 3.29 -33.30 -1.67
CA GLY A 932 4.36 -33.05 -0.69
C GLY A 932 5.39 -32.00 -1.13
N ASP A 933 5.94 -31.26 -0.16
CA ASP A 933 6.80 -30.09 -0.42
C ASP A 933 8.19 -30.46 -0.99
N ASP A 934 8.73 -31.64 -0.66
CA ASP A 934 10.05 -32.10 -1.14
C ASP A 934 10.04 -32.63 -2.59
N SER A 935 8.86 -32.73 -3.22
CA SER A 935 8.72 -33.35 -4.54
C SER A 935 9.16 -32.44 -5.69
N ILE A 936 8.91 -31.13 -5.62
CA ILE A 936 9.09 -30.19 -6.75
C ILE A 936 10.54 -30.19 -7.23
N PHE A 937 11.47 -29.93 -6.31
CA PHE A 937 12.89 -29.83 -6.66
C PHE A 937 13.40 -31.19 -7.15
N ARG A 938 13.01 -32.30 -6.51
CA ARG A 938 13.43 -33.64 -6.94
C ARG A 938 12.92 -33.98 -8.34
N ILE A 939 11.66 -33.67 -8.65
CA ILE A 939 11.04 -33.93 -9.95
C ILE A 939 11.69 -33.06 -11.03
N VAL A 940 11.71 -31.74 -10.83
CA VAL A 940 12.27 -30.80 -11.81
C VAL A 940 13.77 -31.03 -11.99
N SER A 941 14.52 -31.33 -10.91
CA SER A 941 15.95 -31.67 -10.99
C SER A 941 16.20 -33.00 -11.70
N SER A 942 15.31 -33.98 -11.57
CA SER A 942 15.45 -35.26 -12.27
C SER A 942 15.29 -35.07 -13.78
N PHE A 943 14.31 -34.27 -14.21
CA PHE A 943 14.12 -33.96 -15.63
C PHE A 943 15.21 -33.03 -16.19
N SER A 944 15.57 -31.98 -15.45
CA SER A 944 16.70 -31.10 -15.76
C SER A 944 18.02 -31.87 -15.89
N GLY A 945 18.30 -32.80 -14.96
CA GLY A 945 19.50 -33.64 -15.01
C GLY A 945 19.55 -34.61 -16.19
N ARG A 946 18.40 -34.90 -16.82
CA ARG A 946 18.29 -35.65 -18.09
C ARG A 946 18.33 -34.73 -19.33
N GLY A 947 18.59 -33.44 -19.15
CA GLY A 947 18.61 -32.45 -20.23
C GLY A 947 17.23 -31.99 -20.73
N VAL A 948 16.15 -32.37 -20.05
CA VAL A 948 14.80 -31.97 -20.44
C VAL A 948 14.56 -30.53 -20.02
N LYS A 949 14.28 -29.67 -21.00
CA LYS A 949 13.91 -28.26 -20.79
C LYS A 949 12.47 -28.13 -20.32
N GLY A 950 12.17 -27.10 -19.53
CA GLY A 950 10.80 -26.87 -19.09
C GLY A 950 10.57 -25.53 -18.43
N TYR A 951 9.34 -25.31 -17.96
CA TYR A 951 8.97 -24.06 -17.29
C TYR A 951 8.20 -24.31 -16.00
N VAL A 952 8.53 -23.55 -14.94
CA VAL A 952 7.90 -23.66 -13.63
C VAL A 952 7.01 -22.44 -13.35
N ILE A 953 5.72 -22.67 -13.12
CA ILE A 953 4.81 -21.71 -12.51
C ILE A 953 4.72 -22.03 -11.02
N TYR A 954 5.27 -21.16 -10.17
CA TYR A 954 5.25 -21.36 -8.72
C TYR A 954 4.22 -20.44 -8.06
N ASP A 955 3.10 -21.00 -7.62
CA ASP A 955 2.01 -20.27 -7.00
C ASP A 955 2.05 -20.35 -5.46
N VAL A 956 2.44 -19.24 -4.83
CA VAL A 956 2.48 -19.13 -3.37
C VAL A 956 1.06 -19.02 -2.80
N ALA A 957 0.52 -20.14 -2.31
CA ALA A 957 -0.83 -20.24 -1.75
C ALA A 957 -0.91 -20.11 -0.21
N VAL A 958 0.18 -20.38 0.53
CA VAL A 958 0.24 -20.33 2.00
C VAL A 958 1.35 -19.36 2.44
N LYS A 959 1.08 -18.53 3.46
CA LYS A 959 2.06 -17.57 4.03
C LYS A 959 3.36 -18.30 4.42
N GLY A 960 4.51 -17.79 3.97
CA GLY A 960 5.83 -18.27 4.42
C GLY A 960 6.39 -19.53 3.75
N LYS A 961 5.67 -20.22 2.86
CA LYS A 961 6.23 -21.34 2.07
C LYS A 961 6.95 -20.82 0.82
N GLN A 962 8.25 -20.58 0.95
CA GLN A 962 9.13 -20.08 -0.11
C GLN A 962 9.60 -21.23 -1.02
N PRO A 963 9.82 -21.00 -2.34
CA PRO A 963 10.47 -21.98 -3.20
C PRO A 963 11.87 -22.30 -2.70
N GLN A 964 12.31 -23.56 -2.86
CA GLN A 964 13.66 -23.98 -2.51
C GLN A 964 14.71 -23.15 -3.26
N ILE A 965 15.83 -22.85 -2.59
CA ILE A 965 16.90 -22.01 -3.12
C ILE A 965 17.41 -22.55 -4.47
N ALA A 966 17.38 -23.86 -4.69
CA ALA A 966 17.93 -24.47 -5.90
C ALA A 966 17.02 -24.40 -7.15
N LEU A 967 15.86 -23.72 -7.10
CA LEU A 967 14.99 -23.47 -8.26
C LEU A 967 15.24 -22.09 -8.91
N PRO A 968 14.99 -21.94 -10.24
CA PRO A 968 14.79 -23.03 -11.20
C PRO A 968 16.08 -23.84 -11.42
N CYS A 969 15.91 -25.11 -11.80
CA CYS A 969 17.01 -25.97 -12.23
C CYS A 969 17.57 -25.52 -13.60
N GLU A 970 18.76 -26.00 -13.95
CA GLU A 970 19.38 -25.70 -15.24
C GLU A 970 18.50 -26.18 -16.41
N GLY A 971 18.36 -25.35 -17.45
CA GLY A 971 17.44 -25.62 -18.57
C GLY A 971 15.96 -25.39 -18.26
N TRP A 972 15.61 -24.85 -17.09
CA TRP A 972 14.22 -24.50 -16.74
C TRP A 972 14.01 -23.00 -16.52
N GLY A 973 12.95 -22.45 -17.13
CA GLY A 973 12.44 -21.12 -16.82
C GLY A 973 11.52 -21.14 -15.59
N MET A 974 11.30 -20.00 -14.92
CA MET A 974 10.40 -19.93 -13.78
C MET A 974 9.78 -18.55 -13.56
N ILE A 975 8.50 -18.55 -13.20
CA ILE A 975 7.78 -17.38 -12.68
C ILE A 975 7.20 -17.67 -11.29
N LEU A 976 7.40 -16.73 -10.37
CA LEU A 976 6.85 -16.78 -9.02
C LEU A 976 5.58 -15.92 -8.92
N LEU A 977 4.43 -16.52 -8.58
CA LEU A 977 3.17 -15.82 -8.36
C LEU A 977 2.97 -15.60 -6.85
N THR A 978 2.96 -14.36 -6.39
CA THR A 978 2.88 -14.02 -4.96
C THR A 978 1.92 -12.87 -4.65
N SER A 979 1.44 -12.82 -3.41
CA SER A 979 0.60 -11.72 -2.89
C SER A 979 1.43 -10.45 -2.62
N PRO A 980 0.83 -9.24 -2.56
CA PRO A 980 1.53 -7.98 -2.20
C PRO A 980 2.09 -7.92 -0.76
N ASN A 981 2.01 -9.00 0.01
CA ASN A 981 2.66 -9.08 1.30
C ASN A 981 4.18 -9.11 1.12
N ILE A 982 4.81 -8.02 1.55
CA ILE A 982 6.26 -7.79 1.56
C ILE A 982 7.06 -9.03 2.00
N LYS A 983 6.64 -9.70 3.09
CA LYS A 983 7.37 -10.88 3.62
C LYS A 983 7.43 -12.07 2.65
N ASN A 984 6.51 -12.15 1.69
CA ASN A 984 6.43 -13.28 0.75
C ASN A 984 7.29 -13.10 -0.51
N PHE A 985 7.65 -11.87 -0.90
CA PHE A 985 8.32 -11.62 -2.18
C PHE A 985 9.60 -10.79 -2.09
N GLU A 986 9.80 -10.01 -1.02
CA GLU A 986 11.03 -9.22 -0.85
C GLU A 986 12.26 -10.12 -0.78
N TRP A 987 12.15 -11.28 -0.13
CA TRP A 987 13.24 -12.25 -0.06
C TRP A 987 13.66 -12.75 -1.45
N TRP A 988 12.71 -13.03 -2.34
CA TRP A 988 13.01 -13.50 -3.69
C TRP A 988 13.51 -12.37 -4.60
N ALA A 989 12.87 -11.20 -4.53
CA ALA A 989 13.26 -10.03 -5.32
C ALA A 989 14.67 -9.52 -4.96
N SER A 990 15.06 -9.55 -3.67
CA SER A 990 16.36 -9.07 -3.19
C SER A 990 17.51 -10.05 -3.45
N ARG A 991 17.33 -11.36 -3.22
CA ARG A 991 18.40 -12.35 -3.38
C ARG A 991 18.65 -12.81 -4.82
N ARG A 992 17.68 -12.69 -5.71
CA ARG A 992 17.76 -13.28 -7.07
C ARG A 992 17.70 -12.25 -8.21
N TYR A 993 17.80 -10.95 -7.93
CA TYR A 993 17.61 -9.85 -8.89
C TYR A 993 16.36 -10.02 -9.76
N ALA A 994 15.32 -10.61 -9.18
CA ALA A 994 14.15 -11.00 -9.93
C ALA A 994 13.34 -9.75 -10.31
N ALA A 995 13.03 -9.59 -11.60
CA ALA A 995 12.25 -8.46 -12.07
C ALA A 995 10.80 -8.59 -11.60
N ARG A 996 10.31 -7.56 -10.91
CA ARG A 996 8.96 -7.50 -10.36
C ARG A 996 7.97 -7.13 -11.47
N ILE A 997 6.91 -7.90 -11.59
CA ILE A 997 5.75 -7.60 -12.42
C ILE A 997 4.59 -7.35 -11.44
N VAL A 998 4.16 -6.11 -11.32
CA VAL A 998 2.97 -5.76 -10.53
C VAL A 998 1.77 -5.84 -11.46
N ILE A 999 0.75 -6.62 -11.11
CA ILE A 999 -0.51 -6.68 -11.85
C ILE A 999 -1.45 -5.58 -11.35
N ASN A 1000 -1.98 -4.76 -12.24
CA ASN A 1000 -2.98 -3.77 -11.86
C ASN A 1000 -4.30 -4.46 -11.51
N CYS A 1001 -5.15 -3.79 -10.72
CA CYS A 1001 -6.50 -4.27 -10.46
C CYS A 1001 -7.35 -4.15 -11.74
N PRO A 1002 -8.33 -5.05 -11.96
CA PRO A 1002 -9.23 -4.94 -13.10
C PRO A 1002 -10.03 -3.64 -13.01
N GLU A 1003 -10.25 -2.99 -14.15
CA GLU A 1003 -11.06 -1.79 -14.24
C GLU A 1003 -12.55 -2.12 -14.12
N GLU A 1004 -13.40 -1.10 -13.86
CA GLU A 1004 -14.86 -1.27 -13.86
C GLU A 1004 -15.36 -1.92 -15.16
N SER A 1005 -14.77 -1.54 -16.30
CA SER A 1005 -15.10 -2.10 -17.61
C SER A 1005 -14.72 -3.59 -17.74
N ASP A 1006 -13.61 -4.02 -17.15
CA ASP A 1006 -13.20 -5.43 -17.10
C ASP A 1006 -14.18 -6.27 -16.27
N VAL A 1007 -14.57 -5.76 -15.08
CA VAL A 1007 -15.54 -6.44 -14.21
C VAL A 1007 -16.92 -6.49 -14.88
N ARG A 1008 -17.30 -5.43 -15.59
CA ARG A 1008 -18.55 -5.38 -16.37
C ARG A 1008 -18.56 -6.42 -17.50
N ALA A 1009 -17.44 -6.59 -18.20
CA ALA A 1009 -17.29 -7.63 -19.21
C ALA A 1009 -17.36 -9.05 -18.61
N ILE A 1010 -16.76 -9.28 -17.42
CA ILE A 1010 -16.89 -10.56 -16.70
C ILE A 1010 -18.35 -10.82 -16.32
N CYS A 1011 -19.09 -9.79 -15.87
CA CYS A 1011 -20.51 -9.92 -15.55
C CYS A 1011 -21.36 -10.27 -16.77
N ALA A 1012 -21.07 -9.65 -17.92
CA ALA A 1012 -21.71 -9.95 -19.20
C ALA A 1012 -21.46 -11.40 -19.60
N TRP A 1013 -20.22 -11.89 -19.50
CA TRP A 1013 -19.89 -13.31 -19.70
C TRP A 1013 -20.63 -14.21 -18.73
N MET A 1014 -20.58 -13.99 -17.41
CA MET A 1014 -21.22 -14.90 -16.43
C MET A 1014 -22.74 -15.01 -16.61
N LYS A 1015 -23.37 -14.01 -17.25
CA LYS A 1015 -24.81 -13.97 -17.52
C LYS A 1015 -25.13 -13.94 -19.01
N HIS A 1016 -24.24 -14.41 -19.89
CA HIS A 1016 -24.42 -14.36 -21.35
C HIS A 1016 -25.68 -15.11 -21.81
N ASN A 1017 -26.04 -16.20 -21.13
CA ASN A 1017 -27.24 -16.99 -21.40
C ASN A 1017 -28.54 -16.40 -20.81
N ARG A 1018 -28.50 -15.18 -20.29
CA ARG A 1018 -29.62 -14.51 -19.62
C ARG A 1018 -30.03 -13.24 -20.36
N SER A 1019 -31.23 -12.73 -20.08
CA SER A 1019 -31.73 -11.53 -20.76
C SER A 1019 -30.88 -10.30 -20.42
N GLN A 1020 -30.84 -9.29 -21.31
CA GLN A 1020 -30.11 -8.04 -21.07
C GLN A 1020 -30.52 -7.35 -19.76
N GLN A 1021 -31.80 -7.47 -19.34
CA GLN A 1021 -32.28 -6.94 -18.06
C GLN A 1021 -31.67 -7.67 -16.85
N GLU A 1022 -31.53 -9.00 -16.92
CA GLU A 1022 -30.90 -9.79 -15.87
C GLU A 1022 -29.39 -9.55 -15.80
N GLN A 1023 -28.74 -9.36 -16.95
CA GLN A 1023 -27.33 -8.95 -17.01
C GLN A 1023 -27.13 -7.56 -16.38
N ALA A 1024 -27.99 -6.59 -16.69
CA ALA A 1024 -27.95 -5.24 -16.11
C ALA A 1024 -28.19 -5.25 -14.59
N LYS A 1025 -29.14 -6.07 -14.12
CA LYS A 1025 -29.40 -6.24 -12.68
C LYS A 1025 -28.21 -6.86 -11.97
N TYR A 1026 -27.62 -7.93 -12.52
CA TYR A 1026 -26.44 -8.57 -11.96
C TYR A 1026 -25.24 -7.62 -11.93
N TRP A 1027 -25.02 -6.85 -13.00
CA TRP A 1027 -24.00 -5.80 -13.02
C TRP A 1027 -24.22 -4.76 -11.92
N LYS A 1028 -25.46 -4.29 -11.72
CA LYS A 1028 -25.78 -3.35 -10.63
C LYS A 1028 -25.42 -3.92 -9.25
N GLU A 1029 -25.76 -5.18 -9.00
CA GLU A 1029 -25.41 -5.86 -7.74
C GLU A 1029 -23.88 -5.98 -7.55
N VAL A 1030 -23.14 -6.38 -8.59
CA VAL A 1030 -21.67 -6.50 -8.53
C VAL A 1030 -21.00 -5.13 -8.38
N LYS A 1031 -21.52 -4.08 -9.02
CA LYS A 1031 -21.04 -2.70 -8.89
C LYS A 1031 -21.20 -2.19 -7.46
N GLU A 1032 -22.36 -2.39 -6.84
CA GLU A 1032 -22.60 -2.04 -5.44
C GLU A 1032 -21.66 -2.81 -4.48
N GLN A 1033 -21.34 -4.07 -4.78
CA GLN A 1033 -20.36 -4.85 -4.01
C GLN A 1033 -18.93 -4.31 -4.20
N MET A 1034 -18.56 -3.96 -5.43
CA MET A 1034 -17.26 -3.40 -5.77
C MET A 1034 -17.01 -2.04 -5.11
N GLU A 1035 -18.02 -1.18 -5.02
CA GLU A 1035 -17.95 0.10 -4.29
C GLU A 1035 -17.63 -0.11 -2.79
N LYS A 1036 -18.02 -1.24 -2.22
CA LYS A 1036 -17.83 -1.55 -0.79
C LYS A 1036 -16.53 -2.28 -0.47
N VAL A 1037 -16.11 -3.27 -1.27
CA VAL A 1037 -14.94 -4.12 -0.98
C VAL A 1037 -13.78 -4.00 -1.99
N GLY A 1038 -13.92 -3.11 -2.99
CA GLY A 1038 -12.99 -2.94 -4.10
C GLY A 1038 -13.13 -4.00 -5.21
N PRO A 1039 -12.36 -3.90 -6.31
CA PRO A 1039 -12.43 -4.77 -7.49
C PRO A 1039 -11.80 -6.16 -7.24
N ILE A 1040 -12.23 -6.85 -6.20
CA ILE A 1040 -11.70 -8.16 -5.80
C ILE A 1040 -12.67 -9.26 -6.23
N LEU A 1041 -12.46 -9.77 -7.45
CA LEU A 1041 -13.32 -10.72 -8.17
C LEU A 1041 -13.83 -11.88 -7.30
N ARG A 1042 -12.95 -12.45 -6.44
CA ARG A 1042 -13.33 -13.56 -5.54
C ARG A 1042 -14.50 -13.23 -4.60
N PHE A 1043 -14.63 -11.97 -4.17
CA PHE A 1043 -15.68 -11.55 -3.25
C PHE A 1043 -16.85 -10.92 -4.00
N ILE A 1044 -16.60 -10.11 -5.02
CA ILE A 1044 -17.68 -9.37 -5.71
C ILE A 1044 -18.48 -10.22 -6.71
N LEU A 1045 -17.99 -11.39 -7.12
CA LEU A 1045 -18.71 -12.30 -8.03
C LEU A 1045 -19.44 -13.43 -7.27
N ASN A 1046 -19.26 -13.54 -5.95
CA ASN A 1046 -19.89 -14.57 -5.12
C ASN A 1046 -20.50 -13.96 -3.86
N LYS A 1047 -21.83 -13.96 -3.79
CA LYS A 1047 -22.61 -13.32 -2.72
C LYS A 1047 -22.31 -13.88 -1.32
N THR A 1048 -22.03 -15.17 -1.20
CA THR A 1048 -21.69 -15.79 0.10
C THR A 1048 -20.32 -15.32 0.57
N ALA A 1049 -19.31 -15.32 -0.32
CA ALA A 1049 -17.98 -14.82 -0.01
C ALA A 1049 -17.98 -13.32 0.31
N TYR A 1050 -18.81 -12.53 -0.39
CA TYR A 1050 -19.02 -11.11 -0.09
C TYR A 1050 -19.52 -10.90 1.35
N ASN A 1051 -20.56 -11.63 1.76
CA ASN A 1051 -21.13 -11.52 3.10
C ASN A 1051 -20.12 -11.90 4.19
N ASP A 1052 -19.38 -13.00 4.02
CA ASP A 1052 -18.37 -13.46 4.98
C ASP A 1052 -17.30 -12.38 5.24
N ARG A 1053 -16.85 -11.70 4.17
CA ARG A 1053 -15.85 -10.61 4.26
C ARG A 1053 -16.43 -9.32 4.85
N PHE A 1054 -17.70 -9.03 4.59
CA PHE A 1054 -18.37 -7.85 5.16
C PHE A 1054 -18.51 -7.99 6.68
N SER A 1055 -18.86 -9.19 7.18
CA SER A 1055 -18.95 -9.48 8.62
C SER A 1055 -17.60 -9.45 9.36
N GLU A 1056 -16.47 -9.74 8.69
CA GLU A 1056 -15.13 -9.59 9.29
C GLU A 1056 -14.66 -8.12 9.36
N GLY A 1057 -15.20 -7.24 8.51
CA GLY A 1057 -14.83 -5.82 8.43
C GLY A 1057 -15.46 -4.93 9.50
N GLU A 1058 -16.60 -5.32 10.06
CA GLU A 1058 -17.27 -4.58 11.15
C GLU A 1058 -16.57 -4.72 12.50
N ILE A 1059 -15.74 -5.76 12.70
CA ILE A 1059 -15.01 -6.00 13.97
C ILE A 1059 -13.78 -5.06 14.14
N CYS A 1060 -13.43 -4.25 13.13
CA CYS A 1060 -12.30 -3.30 13.20
C CYS A 1060 -12.72 -1.82 13.04
N ARG A 1061 -14.01 -1.51 13.22
CA ARG A 1061 -14.53 -0.12 13.27
C ARG A 1061 -15.46 0.15 14.46
N GLU A 1062 -15.20 -0.51 15.58
CA GLU A 1062 -15.47 0.00 16.93
C GLU A 1062 -14.12 0.19 17.64
#